data_AF-L1IYM6-F1
#
_entry.id   AF-L1IYM6-F1
#
_cell.length_a   1.000
_cell.length_b   1.000
_cell.length_c   1.000
_cell.angle_alpha   90.00
_cell.angle_beta   90.00
_cell.angle_gamma   90.00
#
_symmetry.space_group_name_H-M   'P 1'
#
loop_
_entity.id
_entity.type
_entity.pdbx_description
1 polymer ?
#
loop_
_entity_poly.entity_id
_entity_poly.type
_entity_poly.pdbx_seq_one_letter_code
_entity_poly.pdbx_strand_id
1 'polypeptide(L)'
;MNKSRKRRERSEDEHKPSVEAEEQGRDMCRMPIDFDKVKKAFDRDGLVIVPILTADQCDELILEQWRNIILQQPWKEEHRIRIHGSDGRLLDLKLPDDRREFLDIVKKPLSKQRREEFEQGWCLHRGFGACCDPQSFHSPLVWAIRQDPLLYRLASTILDRKELWVDINRSIQKLPGQGEKKFLHWDNNPFAVSDAQVKVDSVCGKVCYTSSRFVAVLGTHTPEFHKEFRETYGRLYPHVKESDSKFALDHQKEDPLLLFQRQQTLPVPAGSLVFWHPQLLHGQAKTPLNDPTEYGCYLGYFPAGARAAYKQKCGVDELEDRLSSYELGKAPKLWPSLDAIHFFPKRFLNFPKILESYVNKLPPGHPWIKTRRTLKGSEALTLEPVLDPQYSPPPLSSLGQLLLGKKPWSGQNDDVQGDQSCKKKRKKAQEPRGAMDEVMGGGAGGEGGCGYNSLSVEARRLDCLGNKVLLVTKEQRGYGLRTDLEVYAQGLEELKWEVRKQELVRLTAGEAGGRKRPHPSLAELRENLRWCNVMVGFEYLGDSSTWTAIEEEQKQRKEDGGRRMKIVFVPNLEYCKESNEATSDTMKHLKQVDVIVAKTECVFHRLHRLFLLRKFSSGLGNLLLIPHTSMLQVPAIERDTRRRKGIIHFHGFSKSKNSLENCKAASILLRRHPQVFDRLVVKCSRAGGCKVCDKIRRALGEEPKLHFIEQELSDEGKFSLYNSCRLALCASSSEGFGHHVLEAAALGCQVVTTDGMPMRSILRHQVALARPQDERGRSVNLGLTFTVRSQEIVRAAEVLLQKTYKPEACQQNLLLRIRDFREHLNHLVRLRSHPSSPPSCSCSQHREPILDIAKCPKCGKRMVGELRPVNQQAPDRVFLLCRDCDYEEKAE
;
A
#
# COMPACT_ATOMS: atom_id res chain seq x y z
N MET A 1 2.45 76.79 20.45
CA MET A 1 1.38 76.11 21.21
C MET A 1 1.22 74.69 20.67
N ASN A 2 1.96 73.75 21.25
CA ASN A 2 1.87 72.31 20.95
C ASN A 2 0.88 71.66 21.93
N LYS A 3 -0.18 71.01 21.44
CA LYS A 3 -0.99 70.10 22.26
C LYS A 3 -0.72 68.67 21.84
N SER A 4 0.09 68.01 22.67
CA SER A 4 0.35 66.59 22.71
C SER A 4 -0.93 65.82 23.06
N ARG A 5 -1.34 64.90 22.18
CA ARG A 5 -2.32 63.87 22.53
C ARG A 5 -1.56 62.65 23.03
N LYS A 6 -1.56 62.47 24.36
CA LYS A 6 -1.10 61.25 25.04
C LYS A 6 -1.87 60.05 24.50
N ARG A 7 -1.18 59.17 23.78
CA ARG A 7 -1.65 57.83 23.42
C ARG A 7 -1.53 56.97 24.68
N ARG A 8 -2.67 56.48 25.20
CA ARG A 8 -2.69 55.45 26.24
C ARG A 8 -2.15 54.16 25.63
N GLU A 9 -0.96 53.76 26.05
CA GLU A 9 -0.47 52.39 25.89
C GLU A 9 -1.39 51.49 26.72
N ARG A 10 -2.22 50.70 26.05
CA ARG A 10 -2.83 49.51 26.66
C ARG A 10 -1.78 48.41 26.54
N SER A 11 -1.39 47.85 27.67
CA SER A 11 -0.66 46.60 27.74
C SER A 11 -1.45 45.54 26.97
N GLU A 12 -0.92 45.14 25.82
CA GLU A 12 -1.31 43.89 25.17
C GLU A 12 -0.76 42.78 26.06
N ASP A 13 -1.61 42.26 26.95
CA ASP A 13 -1.43 40.92 27.49
C ASP A 13 -1.58 39.94 26.32
N GLU A 14 -0.47 39.74 25.61
CA GLU A 14 -0.30 38.61 24.70
C GLU A 14 -0.50 37.34 25.52
N HIS A 15 -1.70 36.76 25.41
CA HIS A 15 -1.88 35.33 25.59
C HIS A 15 -0.99 34.64 24.55
N LYS A 16 0.29 34.45 24.88
CA LYS A 16 1.15 33.49 24.20
C LYS A 16 0.56 32.12 24.52
N PRO A 17 -0.07 31.41 23.57
CA PRO A 17 -0.27 29.99 23.76
C PRO A 17 1.13 29.40 23.99
N SER A 18 1.30 28.66 25.08
CA SER A 18 2.52 27.90 25.35
C SER A 18 2.71 26.90 24.20
N VAL A 19 3.42 27.31 23.15
CA VAL A 19 3.94 26.43 22.12
C VAL A 19 5.21 25.79 22.68
N GLU A 20 5.04 24.97 23.71
CA GLU A 20 5.92 23.82 23.93
C GLU A 20 5.35 22.68 23.07
N ALA A 21 5.36 22.89 21.76
CA ALA A 21 5.36 21.78 20.82
C ALA A 21 6.79 21.25 20.80
N GLU A 22 7.15 20.50 21.85
CA GLU A 22 8.32 19.61 21.77
C GLU A 22 8.23 18.85 20.45
N GLU A 23 9.33 18.84 19.70
CA GLU A 23 9.63 17.90 18.62
C GLU A 23 9.68 16.47 19.17
N GLN A 24 8.56 15.98 19.69
CA GLN A 24 8.36 14.56 19.87
C GLN A 24 8.21 13.96 18.48
N GLY A 25 9.36 13.63 17.87
CA GLY A 25 9.51 12.78 16.69
C GLY A 25 9.01 11.36 16.94
N ARG A 26 7.81 11.21 17.51
CA ARG A 26 7.04 9.99 17.47
C ARG A 26 6.63 9.82 16.01
N ASP A 27 7.21 8.81 15.40
CA ASP A 27 6.73 8.19 14.19
C ASP A 27 5.27 7.78 14.43
N MET A 28 4.34 8.69 14.13
CA MET A 28 2.89 8.50 14.23
C MET A 28 2.45 7.52 13.15
N CYS A 29 2.87 6.26 13.31
CA CYS A 29 2.35 5.14 12.55
C CYS A 29 0.85 5.03 12.86
N ARG A 30 0.05 5.71 12.02
CA ARG A 30 -1.41 5.67 11.84
C ARG A 30 -2.16 5.17 13.08
N MET A 31 -2.34 6.05 14.06
CA MET A 31 -3.37 5.83 15.07
C MET A 31 -4.69 5.51 14.35
N PRO A 32 -5.51 4.58 14.87
CA PRO A 32 -6.78 4.25 14.25
C PRO A 32 -7.61 5.54 14.12
N ILE A 33 -8.00 5.86 12.89
CA ILE A 33 -8.84 7.03 12.60
C ILE A 33 -10.27 6.69 12.99
N ASP A 34 -10.81 7.51 13.88
CA ASP A 34 -12.21 7.51 14.27
C ASP A 34 -13.01 8.32 13.24
N PHE A 35 -13.57 7.61 12.25
CA PHE A 35 -14.30 8.20 11.13
C PHE A 35 -15.52 9.01 11.55
N ASP A 36 -16.19 8.61 12.64
CA ASP A 36 -17.35 9.35 13.15
C ASP A 36 -16.94 10.67 13.78
N LYS A 37 -15.82 10.69 14.53
CA LYS A 37 -15.24 11.95 15.03
C LYS A 37 -14.80 12.86 13.89
N VAL A 38 -14.17 12.30 12.86
CA VAL A 38 -13.78 13.06 11.66
C VAL A 38 -15.00 13.70 11.01
N LYS A 39 -16.07 12.93 10.76
CA LYS A 39 -17.30 13.45 10.16
C LYS A 39 -17.92 14.55 11.02
N LYS A 40 -18.07 14.32 12.33
CA LYS A 40 -18.62 15.33 13.25
C LYS A 40 -17.80 16.62 13.28
N ALA A 41 -16.47 16.53 13.26
CA ALA A 41 -15.58 17.69 13.20
C ALA A 41 -15.75 18.44 11.87
N PHE A 42 -15.79 17.72 10.74
CA PHE A 42 -16.00 18.31 9.43
C PHE A 42 -17.36 19.01 9.32
N ASP A 43 -18.44 18.36 9.78
CA ASP A 43 -19.79 18.93 9.75
C ASP A 43 -19.87 20.21 10.61
N ARG A 44 -19.20 20.22 11.78
CA ARG A 44 -19.16 21.37 12.71
C ARG A 44 -18.30 22.53 12.19
N ASP A 45 -17.06 22.25 11.80
CA ASP A 45 -16.04 23.28 11.54
C ASP A 45 -15.92 23.63 10.05
N GLY A 46 -16.40 22.75 9.18
CA GLY A 46 -16.24 22.82 7.72
C GLY A 46 -14.88 22.30 7.25
N LEU A 47 -14.07 21.74 8.14
CA LEU A 47 -12.77 21.15 7.82
C LEU A 47 -12.32 20.07 8.80
N VAL A 48 -11.32 19.29 8.40
CA VAL A 48 -10.60 18.35 9.25
C VAL A 48 -9.14 18.25 8.81
N ILE A 49 -8.23 18.05 9.77
CA ILE A 49 -6.80 17.81 9.53
C ILE A 49 -6.45 16.40 10.02
N VAL A 50 -5.88 15.57 9.14
CA VAL A 50 -5.58 14.15 9.43
C VAL A 50 -4.16 13.81 8.97
N PRO A 51 -3.29 13.24 9.83
CA PRO A 51 -2.00 12.72 9.39
C PRO A 51 -2.18 11.48 8.51
N ILE A 52 -1.61 11.48 7.31
CA ILE A 52 -1.78 10.39 6.33
C ILE A 52 -0.46 9.85 5.75
N LEU A 53 0.62 10.62 5.84
CA LEU A 53 1.95 10.27 5.34
C LEU A 53 2.98 10.21 6.47
N THR A 54 4.00 9.37 6.29
CA THR A 54 5.21 9.38 7.11
C THR A 54 6.20 10.45 6.63
N ALA A 55 7.21 10.76 7.46
CA ALA A 55 8.27 11.70 7.08
C ALA A 55 9.01 11.26 5.80
N ASP A 56 9.35 9.98 5.67
CA ASP A 56 10.03 9.43 4.49
C ASP A 56 9.16 9.57 3.21
N GLN A 57 7.84 9.40 3.34
CA GLN A 57 6.93 9.60 2.21
C GLN A 57 6.89 11.08 1.79
N CYS A 58 6.88 12.00 2.74
CA CYS A 58 6.98 13.43 2.46
C CYS A 58 8.29 13.78 1.75
N ASP A 59 9.41 13.20 2.17
CA ASP A 59 10.72 13.44 1.57
C ASP A 59 10.78 12.97 0.11
N GLU A 60 10.28 11.78 -0.19
CA GLU A 60 10.21 11.30 -1.57
C GLU A 60 9.27 12.14 -2.45
N LEU A 61 8.15 12.64 -1.91
CA LEU A 61 7.25 13.55 -2.63
C LEU A 61 7.90 14.90 -2.93
N ILE A 62 8.69 15.44 -2.00
CA ILE A 62 9.48 16.66 -2.24
C ILE A 62 10.51 16.40 -3.33
N LEU A 63 11.27 15.31 -3.24
CA LEU A 63 12.24 14.93 -4.26
C LEU A 63 11.60 14.74 -5.65
N GLU A 64 10.41 14.14 -5.72
CA GLU A 64 9.67 13.96 -6.97
C GLU A 64 9.26 15.31 -7.60
N GLN A 65 8.73 16.25 -6.81
CA GLN A 65 8.42 17.60 -7.31
C GLN A 65 9.66 18.31 -7.83
N TRP A 66 10.78 18.20 -7.13
CA TRP A 66 12.03 18.79 -7.59
C TRP A 66 12.53 18.14 -8.88
N ARG A 67 12.56 16.80 -8.95
CA ARG A 67 13.07 16.06 -10.11
C ARG A 67 12.21 16.26 -11.36
N ASN A 68 10.89 16.32 -11.21
CA ASN A 68 9.96 16.23 -12.35
C ASN A 68 9.32 17.58 -12.73
N ILE A 69 9.34 18.57 -11.84
CA ILE A 69 8.67 19.86 -12.07
C ILE A 69 9.69 20.99 -12.01
N ILE A 70 10.39 21.15 -10.88
CA ILE A 70 11.20 22.35 -10.62
C ILE A 70 12.51 22.33 -11.43
N LEU A 71 13.25 21.21 -11.42
CA LEU A 71 14.52 21.10 -12.16
C LEU A 71 14.33 20.83 -13.66
N GLN A 72 13.11 20.48 -14.09
CA GLN A 72 12.78 20.27 -15.50
C GLN A 72 12.33 21.53 -16.23
N GLN A 73 12.29 22.67 -15.54
CA GLN A 73 11.91 23.91 -16.19
C GLN A 73 12.95 24.25 -17.28
N PRO A 74 12.51 24.56 -18.52
CA PRO A 74 13.40 24.73 -19.66
C PRO A 74 14.07 26.11 -19.71
N TRP A 75 14.46 26.63 -18.55
CA TRP A 75 15.13 27.92 -18.43
C TRP A 75 16.55 27.87 -19.03
N LYS A 76 17.03 29.02 -19.51
CA LYS A 76 18.43 29.26 -19.85
C LYS A 76 19.33 28.97 -18.64
N GLU A 77 20.58 28.64 -18.91
CA GLU A 77 21.52 28.14 -17.91
C GLU A 77 21.71 29.10 -16.72
N GLU A 78 21.73 30.41 -16.96
CA GLU A 78 21.84 31.46 -15.94
C GLU A 78 20.62 31.58 -15.01
N HIS A 79 19.48 30.99 -15.39
CA HIS A 79 18.25 30.97 -14.61
C HIS A 79 17.95 29.60 -14.00
N ARG A 80 18.73 28.56 -14.29
CA ARG A 80 18.51 27.23 -13.72
C ARG A 80 18.87 27.20 -12.25
N ILE A 81 18.03 26.52 -11.46
CA ILE A 81 18.29 26.33 -10.04
C ILE A 81 19.42 25.30 -9.88
N ARG A 82 20.49 25.69 -9.18
CA ARG A 82 21.61 24.82 -8.82
C ARG A 82 21.73 24.77 -7.32
N ILE A 83 21.67 23.56 -6.75
CA ILE A 83 21.72 23.37 -5.31
C ILE A 83 23.06 22.74 -4.97
N HIS A 84 23.85 23.50 -4.23
CA HIS A 84 25.18 23.10 -3.78
C HIS A 84 25.12 22.63 -2.34
N GLY A 85 25.86 21.57 -2.04
CA GLY A 85 26.05 21.05 -0.69
C GLY A 85 26.90 21.98 0.17
N SER A 86 27.05 21.59 1.43
CA SER A 86 27.92 22.21 2.43
C SER A 86 29.39 22.21 2.04
N ASP A 87 29.81 21.27 1.20
CA ASP A 87 31.15 21.18 0.61
C ASP A 87 31.32 22.01 -0.68
N GLY A 88 30.27 22.72 -1.11
CA GLY A 88 30.27 23.54 -2.31
C GLY A 88 30.07 22.79 -3.63
N ARG A 89 29.98 21.46 -3.64
CA ARG A 89 29.72 20.70 -4.88
C ARG A 89 28.24 20.75 -5.25
N LEU A 90 27.93 20.59 -6.54
CA LEU A 90 26.55 20.45 -7.02
C LEU A 90 25.98 19.11 -6.56
N LEU A 91 24.78 19.13 -5.95
CA LEU A 91 24.10 17.91 -5.49
C LEU A 91 23.38 17.20 -6.65
N ASP A 92 23.62 15.90 -6.81
CA ASP A 92 22.91 15.01 -7.73
C ASP A 92 21.83 14.21 -6.99
N LEU A 93 20.55 14.54 -7.25
CA LEU A 93 19.41 13.87 -6.61
C LEU A 93 19.28 12.39 -6.96
N LYS A 94 20.10 11.85 -7.87
CA LYS A 94 20.19 10.41 -8.12
C LYS A 94 20.98 9.71 -7.01
N LEU A 95 21.98 10.37 -6.41
CA LEU A 95 22.83 9.81 -5.36
C LEU A 95 22.14 9.87 -3.98
N PRO A 96 22.11 8.77 -3.20
CA PRO A 96 21.42 8.74 -1.91
C PRO A 96 21.90 9.78 -0.89
N ASP A 97 23.21 10.02 -0.80
CA ASP A 97 23.79 10.96 0.18
C ASP A 97 23.39 12.41 -0.15
N ASP A 98 23.43 12.76 -1.43
CA ASP A 98 23.02 14.08 -1.95
C ASP A 98 21.54 14.36 -1.70
N ARG A 99 20.67 13.34 -1.77
CA ARG A 99 19.24 13.50 -1.47
C ARG A 99 19.03 13.99 -0.03
N ARG A 100 19.78 13.44 0.93
CA ARG A 100 19.62 13.81 2.34
C ARG A 100 20.07 15.25 2.57
N GLU A 101 21.24 15.59 2.06
CA GLU A 101 21.77 16.96 2.16
C GLU A 101 20.87 17.97 1.45
N PHE A 102 20.35 17.60 0.27
CA PHE A 102 19.37 18.40 -0.46
C PHE A 102 18.09 18.64 0.35
N LEU A 103 17.51 17.59 0.93
CA LEU A 103 16.30 17.69 1.74
C LEU A 103 16.52 18.60 2.96
N ASP A 104 17.70 18.53 3.59
CA ASP A 104 18.08 19.42 4.68
C ASP A 104 18.08 20.90 4.26
N ILE A 105 18.53 21.19 3.04
CA ILE A 105 18.53 22.56 2.49
C ILE A 105 17.10 23.05 2.21
N VAL A 106 16.28 22.25 1.52
CA VAL A 106 14.99 22.74 0.99
C VAL A 106 13.85 22.70 2.03
N LYS A 107 14.00 21.89 3.09
CA LYS A 107 13.04 21.80 4.20
C LYS A 107 13.36 22.77 5.36
N LYS A 108 14.44 23.54 5.26
CA LYS A 108 14.79 24.61 6.21
C LYS A 108 14.43 26.00 5.65
N PRO A 109 14.35 27.02 6.52
CA PRO A 109 14.22 28.40 6.08
C PRO A 109 15.37 28.79 5.13
N LEU A 110 15.02 29.37 3.99
CA LEU A 110 16.00 29.76 2.98
C LEU A 110 16.62 31.12 3.33
N SER A 111 17.94 31.25 3.12
CA SER A 111 18.58 32.57 3.16
C SER A 111 18.00 33.48 2.08
N LYS A 112 18.11 34.81 2.25
CA LYS A 112 17.65 35.78 1.24
C LYS A 112 18.27 35.50 -0.14
N GLN A 113 19.58 35.29 -0.18
CA GLN A 113 20.31 34.97 -1.41
C GLN A 113 19.78 33.67 -2.04
N ARG A 114 19.65 32.59 -1.27
CA ARG A 114 19.17 31.30 -1.80
C ARG A 114 17.74 31.39 -2.33
N ARG A 115 16.88 32.15 -1.65
CA ARG A 115 15.52 32.42 -2.14
C ARG A 115 15.56 33.18 -3.47
N GLU A 116 16.38 34.22 -3.58
CA GLU A 116 16.54 34.98 -4.83
C GLU A 116 17.06 34.11 -5.98
N GLU A 117 18.01 33.21 -5.71
CA GLU A 117 18.47 32.17 -6.66
C GLU A 117 17.32 31.27 -7.10
N PHE A 118 16.53 30.74 -6.16
CA PHE A 118 15.38 29.88 -6.46
C PHE A 118 14.31 30.63 -7.27
N GLU A 119 14.04 31.89 -6.96
CA GLU A 119 13.05 32.72 -7.66
C GLU A 119 13.38 32.94 -9.14
N GLN A 120 14.66 32.87 -9.53
CA GLN A 120 15.04 32.99 -10.94
C GLN A 120 14.60 31.79 -11.77
N GLY A 121 14.74 30.58 -11.22
CA GLY A 121 14.41 29.33 -11.91
C GLY A 121 13.11 28.67 -11.45
N TRP A 122 12.32 29.33 -10.61
CA TRP A 122 11.08 28.75 -10.10
C TRP A 122 10.05 28.54 -11.22
N CYS A 123 9.14 27.59 -11.00
CA CYS A 123 8.03 27.34 -11.92
C CYS A 123 7.07 28.53 -12.03
N LEU A 124 6.25 28.53 -13.07
CA LEU A 124 5.17 29.50 -13.25
C LEU A 124 4.14 29.40 -12.09
N HIS A 125 3.30 30.43 -11.92
CA HIS A 125 2.36 30.58 -10.78
C HIS A 125 3.01 30.73 -9.39
N ARG A 126 4.21 31.33 -9.33
CA ARG A 126 4.94 31.61 -8.08
C ARG A 126 4.15 32.33 -6.97
N GLY A 127 3.11 33.10 -7.30
CA GLY A 127 2.35 33.87 -6.30
C GLY A 127 1.61 32.97 -5.30
N PHE A 128 0.86 32.00 -5.81
CA PHE A 128 0.11 31.04 -4.99
C PHE A 128 0.92 29.75 -4.74
N GLY A 129 2.01 29.57 -5.50
CA GLY A 129 2.89 28.42 -5.43
C GLY A 129 2.21 27.15 -5.93
N ALA A 130 1.36 27.24 -6.94
CA ALA A 130 0.63 26.08 -7.43
C ALA A 130 0.73 26.06 -8.96
N CYS A 131 1.74 25.36 -9.46
CA CYS A 131 2.10 25.38 -10.87
C CYS A 131 1.14 24.57 -11.73
N CYS A 132 1.01 24.97 -12.99
CA CYS A 132 0.15 24.29 -13.96
C CYS A 132 0.96 23.57 -15.04
N ASP A 133 2.22 23.23 -14.75
CA ASP A 133 3.01 22.34 -15.58
C ASP A 133 2.29 20.99 -15.73
N PRO A 134 2.22 20.39 -16.93
CA PRO A 134 1.52 19.12 -17.14
C PRO A 134 1.96 18.02 -16.14
N GLN A 135 3.26 17.97 -15.82
CA GLN A 135 3.86 17.03 -14.87
C GLN A 135 3.31 17.20 -13.44
N SER A 136 2.81 18.39 -13.08
CA SER A 136 2.30 18.67 -11.73
C SER A 136 0.99 17.96 -11.41
N PHE A 137 0.26 17.52 -12.45
CA PHE A 137 -1.04 16.84 -12.35
C PHE A 137 -0.92 15.32 -12.29
N HIS A 138 0.14 14.74 -12.86
CA HIS A 138 0.28 13.30 -13.07
C HIS A 138 1.57 12.72 -12.48
N SER A 139 2.04 13.24 -11.34
CA SER A 139 3.16 12.62 -10.66
C SER A 139 2.76 11.22 -10.12
N PRO A 140 3.62 10.20 -10.28
CA PRO A 140 3.35 8.86 -9.76
C PRO A 140 3.02 8.80 -8.27
N LEU A 141 3.77 9.49 -7.41
CA LEU A 141 3.50 9.44 -5.97
C LEU A 141 2.22 10.19 -5.59
N VAL A 142 1.84 11.26 -6.30
CA VAL A 142 0.53 11.91 -6.11
C VAL A 142 -0.60 10.97 -6.51
N TRP A 143 -0.45 10.20 -7.59
CA TRP A 143 -1.44 9.16 -7.93
C TRP A 143 -1.52 8.04 -6.90
N ALA A 144 -0.42 7.68 -6.25
CA ALA A 144 -0.44 6.75 -5.12
C ALA A 144 -1.29 7.29 -3.94
N ILE A 145 -1.21 8.61 -3.65
CA ILE A 145 -2.04 9.26 -2.63
C ILE A 145 -3.52 9.26 -3.06
N ARG A 146 -3.83 9.66 -4.30
CA ARG A 146 -5.21 9.76 -4.81
C ARG A 146 -5.98 8.45 -4.73
N GLN A 147 -5.29 7.32 -4.80
CA GLN A 147 -5.88 5.98 -4.73
C GLN A 147 -5.66 5.28 -3.39
N ASP A 148 -5.18 5.99 -2.37
CA ASP A 148 -5.01 5.42 -1.03
C ASP A 148 -6.40 5.08 -0.44
N PRO A 149 -6.64 3.81 -0.04
CA PRO A 149 -7.94 3.37 0.49
C PRO A 149 -8.40 4.13 1.75
N LEU A 150 -7.47 4.62 2.57
CA LEU A 150 -7.78 5.40 3.76
C LEU A 150 -8.36 6.77 3.38
N LEU A 151 -7.77 7.45 2.40
CA LEU A 151 -8.25 8.75 1.93
C LEU A 151 -9.61 8.62 1.26
N TYR A 152 -9.80 7.60 0.44
CA TYR A 152 -11.11 7.27 -0.12
C TYR A 152 -12.14 7.02 0.99
N ARG A 153 -11.79 6.26 2.04
CA ARG A 153 -12.70 6.00 3.17
C ARG A 153 -13.04 7.27 3.95
N LEU A 154 -12.08 8.16 4.16
CA LEU A 154 -12.30 9.48 4.76
C LEU A 154 -13.31 10.30 3.94
N ALA A 155 -13.04 10.45 2.64
CA ALA A 155 -13.91 11.22 1.74
C ALA A 155 -15.31 10.62 1.63
N SER A 156 -15.42 9.30 1.46
CA SER A 156 -16.72 8.61 1.39
C SER A 156 -17.52 8.67 2.68
N THR A 157 -16.86 8.71 3.84
CA THR A 157 -17.52 8.95 5.13
C THR A 157 -18.06 10.38 5.19
N ILE A 158 -17.22 11.38 4.88
CA ILE A 158 -17.61 12.79 4.94
C ILE A 158 -18.81 13.06 4.02
N LEU A 159 -18.73 12.57 2.77
CA LEU A 159 -19.74 12.77 1.73
C LEU A 159 -20.94 11.82 1.82
N ASP A 160 -20.92 10.85 2.75
CA ASP A 160 -21.91 9.78 2.86
C ASP A 160 -22.21 9.10 1.51
N ARG A 161 -21.14 8.81 0.75
CA ARG A 161 -21.23 8.29 -0.63
C ARG A 161 -20.01 7.45 -0.98
N LYS A 162 -20.26 6.30 -1.62
CA LYS A 162 -19.19 5.40 -2.10
C LYS A 162 -18.70 5.73 -3.50
N GLU A 163 -19.60 6.14 -4.39
CA GLU A 163 -19.31 6.42 -5.79
C GLU A 163 -18.71 7.80 -5.93
N LEU A 164 -17.38 7.85 -5.90
CA LEU A 164 -16.62 9.08 -5.93
C LEU A 164 -15.65 9.09 -7.10
N TRP A 165 -15.39 10.27 -7.63
CA TRP A 165 -14.19 10.55 -8.41
C TRP A 165 -13.24 11.40 -7.58
N VAL A 166 -11.94 11.15 -7.75
CA VAL A 166 -10.88 11.99 -7.19
C VAL A 166 -10.55 13.11 -8.18
N ASP A 167 -10.30 14.33 -7.75
CA ASP A 167 -9.89 15.38 -8.68
C ASP A 167 -8.49 15.15 -9.27
N ILE A 168 -8.25 15.73 -10.45
CA ILE A 168 -6.91 15.81 -11.05
C ILE A 168 -6.46 17.25 -10.85
N ASN A 169 -5.56 17.44 -9.89
CA ASN A 169 -5.19 18.76 -9.40
C ASN A 169 -3.67 18.89 -9.27
N ARG A 170 -3.21 20.11 -9.04
CA ARG A 170 -1.79 20.47 -9.14
C ARG A 170 -1.02 20.30 -7.83
N SER A 171 0.29 20.19 -7.98
CA SER A 171 1.27 20.32 -6.91
C SER A 171 1.35 21.74 -6.35
N ILE A 172 1.80 21.85 -5.11
CA ILE A 172 2.05 23.08 -4.36
C ILE A 172 3.54 23.14 -4.05
N GLN A 173 4.18 24.25 -4.44
CA GLN A 173 5.56 24.58 -4.15
C GLN A 173 5.68 26.11 -4.01
N LYS A 174 5.71 26.59 -2.78
CA LYS A 174 5.64 28.02 -2.44
C LYS A 174 6.84 28.43 -1.62
N LEU A 175 7.64 29.34 -2.16
CA LEU A 175 8.83 29.85 -1.49
C LEU A 175 8.46 30.75 -0.30
N PRO A 176 9.35 30.85 0.71
CA PRO A 176 9.22 31.83 1.79
C PRO A 176 9.04 33.24 1.22
N GLY A 177 8.08 33.99 1.74
CA GLY A 177 7.74 35.33 1.25
C GLY A 177 6.80 35.37 0.05
N GLN A 178 6.33 34.24 -0.48
CA GLN A 178 5.28 34.21 -1.51
C GLN A 178 3.88 34.14 -0.89
N GLY A 179 2.85 34.43 -1.66
CA GLY A 179 1.45 34.50 -1.22
C GLY A 179 0.92 35.91 -0.96
N GLU A 180 -0.36 35.99 -0.65
CA GLU A 180 -1.06 37.25 -0.36
C GLU A 180 -1.21 37.47 1.15
N LYS A 181 -1.18 38.74 1.59
CA LYS A 181 -1.26 39.06 3.03
C LYS A 181 -2.67 38.85 3.60
N LYS A 182 -3.70 39.16 2.82
CA LYS A 182 -5.12 39.08 3.21
C LYS A 182 -5.91 38.59 2.01
N PHE A 183 -6.06 37.28 1.92
CA PHE A 183 -6.82 36.63 0.86
C PHE A 183 -7.76 35.62 1.48
N LEU A 184 -9.04 35.98 1.56
CA LEU A 184 -10.14 35.10 1.94
C LEU A 184 -11.07 34.97 0.74
N HIS A 185 -11.45 33.75 0.42
CA HIS A 185 -12.29 33.43 -0.73
C HIS A 185 -13.12 32.17 -0.49
N TRP A 186 -14.14 32.02 -1.31
CA TRP A 186 -14.86 30.77 -1.51
C TRP A 186 -14.49 30.18 -2.88
N ASP A 187 -14.38 28.86 -2.93
CA ASP A 187 -14.19 28.12 -4.18
C ASP A 187 -15.45 28.14 -5.05
N ASN A 188 -16.62 28.30 -4.41
CA ASN A 188 -17.92 28.48 -5.04
C ASN A 188 -18.51 29.83 -4.63
N ASN A 189 -19.12 30.55 -5.56
CA ASN A 189 -19.73 31.85 -5.29
C ASN A 189 -20.90 31.74 -4.27
N PRO A 190 -20.79 32.33 -3.06
CA PRO A 190 -21.82 32.21 -2.02
C PRO A 190 -23.11 32.96 -2.37
N PHE A 191 -23.08 33.87 -3.35
CA PHE A 191 -24.27 34.56 -3.87
C PHE A 191 -25.09 33.71 -4.84
N ALA A 192 -24.49 32.67 -5.43
CA ALA A 192 -25.14 31.80 -6.41
C ALA A 192 -25.80 30.56 -5.79
N VAL A 193 -25.52 30.28 -4.51
CA VAL A 193 -25.99 29.07 -3.84
C VAL A 193 -27.48 29.22 -3.51
N SER A 194 -28.34 28.51 -4.23
CA SER A 194 -29.73 28.34 -3.83
C SER A 194 -29.80 27.63 -2.46
N ASP A 195 -30.81 27.93 -1.64
CA ASP A 195 -30.97 27.32 -0.31
C ASP A 195 -31.02 25.77 -0.35
N ALA A 196 -31.34 25.19 -1.51
CA ALA A 196 -31.35 23.74 -1.75
C ALA A 196 -29.97 23.11 -2.08
N GLN A 197 -28.93 23.91 -2.35
CA GLN A 197 -27.61 23.46 -2.85
C GLN A 197 -26.50 23.38 -1.80
N VAL A 198 -26.80 23.55 -0.51
CA VAL A 198 -25.77 23.48 0.55
C VAL A 198 -25.42 22.05 0.97
N LYS A 199 -26.01 21.03 0.33
CA LYS A 199 -25.62 19.65 0.61
C LYS A 199 -24.15 19.45 0.23
N VAL A 200 -23.35 18.90 1.15
CA VAL A 200 -21.95 18.54 0.90
C VAL A 200 -21.91 17.51 -0.22
N ASP A 201 -21.64 17.95 -1.44
CA ASP A 201 -21.52 17.08 -2.60
C ASP A 201 -20.06 16.74 -2.88
N SER A 202 -19.14 17.57 -2.42
CA SER A 202 -17.71 17.44 -2.66
C SER A 202 -16.89 17.93 -1.48
N VAL A 203 -15.64 17.47 -1.43
CA VAL A 203 -14.64 17.87 -0.45
C VAL A 203 -13.39 18.31 -1.20
N CYS A 204 -12.92 19.50 -0.87
CA CYS A 204 -11.63 20.00 -1.33
C CYS A 204 -10.55 19.56 -0.35
N GLY A 205 -9.30 19.45 -0.81
CA GLY A 205 -8.22 19.01 0.06
C GLY A 205 -6.82 19.42 -0.37
N LYS A 206 -5.92 19.36 0.60
CA LYS A 206 -4.52 19.71 0.48
C LYS A 206 -3.70 18.75 1.33
N VAL A 207 -2.74 18.07 0.72
CA VAL A 207 -1.73 17.29 1.44
C VAL A 207 -0.47 18.09 1.55
N CYS A 208 0.03 18.28 2.77
CA CYS A 208 1.23 19.06 3.06
C CYS A 208 2.44 18.11 3.21
N TYR A 209 3.50 18.31 2.45
CA TYR A 209 4.73 17.52 2.55
C TYR A 209 5.74 18.16 3.50
N THR A 210 5.68 19.50 3.64
CA THR A 210 6.30 20.24 4.74
C THR A 210 5.22 20.80 5.65
N SER A 211 5.61 21.17 6.88
CA SER A 211 4.70 21.88 7.78
C SER A 211 4.23 23.17 7.10
N SER A 212 2.92 23.40 7.12
CA SER A 212 2.27 24.52 6.43
C SER A 212 1.16 25.07 7.33
N ARG A 213 0.28 25.88 6.76
CA ARG A 213 -0.88 26.46 7.43
C ARG A 213 -2.09 26.48 6.51
N PHE A 214 -3.26 26.51 7.13
CA PHE A 214 -4.54 26.69 6.46
C PHE A 214 -5.28 27.84 7.12
N VAL A 215 -5.70 28.84 6.34
CA VAL A 215 -6.45 29.99 6.88
C VAL A 215 -7.92 29.78 6.60
N ALA A 216 -8.78 29.86 7.61
CA ALA A 216 -10.21 29.67 7.45
C ALA A 216 -11.03 30.46 8.47
N VAL A 217 -12.28 30.76 8.14
CA VAL A 217 -13.30 31.23 9.08
C VAL A 217 -14.25 30.06 9.33
N LEU A 218 -14.09 29.38 10.48
CA LEU A 218 -14.84 28.16 10.79
C LEU A 218 -16.35 28.42 10.85
N GLY A 219 -17.14 27.42 10.43
CA GLY A 219 -18.61 27.50 10.42
C GLY A 219 -19.22 28.30 9.26
N THR A 220 -18.41 28.93 8.41
CA THR A 220 -18.89 29.71 7.26
C THR A 220 -19.37 28.86 6.08
N HIS A 221 -19.26 27.53 6.17
CA HIS A 221 -19.83 26.59 5.20
C HIS A 221 -21.32 26.32 5.43
N THR A 222 -21.89 26.80 6.54
CA THR A 222 -23.27 26.50 6.91
C THR A 222 -24.28 27.28 6.05
N PRO A 223 -25.45 26.68 5.73
CA PRO A 223 -26.52 27.37 5.00
C PRO A 223 -26.95 28.68 5.67
N GLU A 224 -27.06 28.66 7.01
CA GLU A 224 -27.50 29.79 7.82
C GLU A 224 -26.53 30.97 7.67
N PHE A 225 -25.23 30.69 7.72
CA PHE A 225 -24.21 31.70 7.51
C PHE A 225 -24.24 32.25 6.07
N HIS A 226 -24.45 31.40 5.06
CA HIS A 226 -24.52 31.85 3.66
C HIS A 226 -25.70 32.80 3.42
N LYS A 227 -26.85 32.52 4.05
CA LYS A 227 -28.01 33.40 4.02
C LYS A 227 -27.70 34.77 4.64
N GLU A 228 -27.17 34.78 5.87
CA GLU A 228 -26.76 36.01 6.56
C GLU A 228 -25.71 36.79 5.75
N PHE A 229 -24.73 36.08 5.19
CA PHE A 229 -23.69 36.66 4.35
C PHE A 229 -24.28 37.36 3.13
N ARG A 230 -25.21 36.72 2.39
CA ARG A 230 -25.87 37.34 1.23
C ARG A 230 -26.66 38.59 1.60
N GLU A 231 -27.45 38.52 2.68
CA GLU A 231 -28.25 39.65 3.16
C GLU A 231 -27.37 40.84 3.55
N THR A 232 -26.23 40.56 4.19
CA THR A 232 -25.34 41.59 4.72
C THR A 232 -24.38 42.15 3.65
N TYR A 233 -23.76 41.29 2.84
CA TYR A 233 -22.72 41.66 1.87
C TYR A 233 -23.27 41.93 0.46
N GLY A 234 -24.50 41.54 0.12
CA GLY A 234 -25.06 41.71 -1.23
C GLY A 234 -25.00 43.17 -1.71
N ARG A 235 -25.23 44.13 -0.81
CA ARG A 235 -25.14 45.56 -1.10
C ARG A 235 -23.70 46.06 -1.33
N LEU A 236 -22.71 45.41 -0.72
CA LEU A 236 -21.29 45.75 -0.85
C LEU A 236 -20.67 45.18 -2.15
N TYR A 237 -21.31 44.17 -2.74
CA TYR A 237 -20.85 43.47 -3.94
C TYR A 237 -21.93 43.35 -5.03
N PRO A 238 -22.57 44.46 -5.46
CA PRO A 238 -23.68 44.41 -6.44
C PRO A 238 -23.26 43.97 -7.85
N HIS A 239 -21.96 43.84 -8.10
CA HIS A 239 -21.38 43.46 -9.39
C HIS A 239 -21.09 41.96 -9.50
N VAL A 240 -21.15 41.21 -8.39
CA VAL A 240 -20.93 39.76 -8.40
C VAL A 240 -22.18 39.10 -8.94
N LYS A 241 -22.03 38.37 -10.05
CA LYS A 241 -23.14 37.70 -10.73
C LYS A 241 -23.28 36.29 -10.19
N GLU A 242 -24.50 35.74 -10.18
CA GLU A 242 -24.72 34.32 -9.85
C GLU A 242 -23.92 33.37 -10.74
N SER A 243 -23.59 33.79 -11.97
CA SER A 243 -22.77 33.01 -12.90
C SER A 243 -21.27 32.94 -12.54
N ASP A 244 -20.81 33.78 -11.61
CA ASP A 244 -19.41 33.78 -11.19
C ASP A 244 -19.11 32.49 -10.42
N SER A 245 -17.98 31.85 -10.71
CA SER A 245 -17.58 30.58 -10.09
C SER A 245 -16.95 30.78 -8.71
N LYS A 246 -16.18 31.86 -8.53
CA LYS A 246 -15.43 32.15 -7.31
C LYS A 246 -15.73 33.54 -6.80
N PHE A 247 -15.58 33.70 -5.49
CA PHE A 247 -15.75 34.99 -4.83
C PHE A 247 -14.65 35.19 -3.78
N ALA A 248 -13.98 36.34 -3.84
CA ALA A 248 -12.95 36.73 -2.88
C ALA A 248 -13.36 38.01 -2.17
N LEU A 249 -13.14 38.07 -0.85
CA LEU A 249 -13.40 39.26 -0.05
C LEU A 249 -12.35 40.33 -0.33
N ASP A 250 -12.82 41.54 -0.59
CA ASP A 250 -11.98 42.73 -0.66
C ASP A 250 -11.72 43.26 0.75
N HIS A 251 -10.49 43.15 1.22
CA HIS A 251 -10.07 43.64 2.54
C HIS A 251 -10.11 45.16 2.70
N GLN A 252 -10.40 45.91 1.63
CA GLN A 252 -10.60 47.36 1.65
C GLN A 252 -12.07 47.76 1.83
N LYS A 253 -13.01 46.82 1.65
CA LYS A 253 -14.44 47.06 1.87
C LYS A 253 -14.83 46.83 3.32
N GLU A 254 -16.02 47.31 3.67
CA GLU A 254 -16.63 47.04 4.97
C GLU A 254 -16.76 45.53 5.22
N ASP A 255 -16.48 45.11 6.45
CA ASP A 255 -16.51 43.72 6.90
C ASP A 255 -17.50 43.58 8.07
N PRO A 256 -18.82 43.75 7.82
CA PRO A 256 -19.84 43.82 8.86
C PRO A 256 -19.94 42.56 9.75
N LEU A 257 -19.55 41.39 9.23
CA LEU A 257 -19.51 40.14 10.01
C LEU A 257 -18.12 39.85 10.62
N LEU A 258 -17.20 40.82 10.54
CA LEU A 258 -15.84 40.77 11.09
C LEU A 258 -15.06 39.52 10.66
N LEU A 259 -15.23 39.09 9.40
CA LEU A 259 -14.68 37.83 8.88
C LEU A 259 -13.15 37.82 8.89
N PHE A 260 -12.49 38.95 8.61
CA PHE A 260 -11.04 39.04 8.70
C PHE A 260 -10.52 38.98 10.15
N GLN A 261 -11.33 39.38 11.13
CA GLN A 261 -10.98 39.25 12.56
C GLN A 261 -11.25 37.83 13.07
N ARG A 262 -12.29 37.17 12.54
CA ARG A 262 -12.68 35.80 12.87
C ARG A 262 -11.83 34.73 12.20
N GLN A 263 -11.01 35.09 11.20
CA GLN A 263 -10.15 34.14 10.51
C GLN A 263 -9.14 33.50 11.48
N GLN A 264 -8.94 32.21 11.33
CA GLN A 264 -7.98 31.43 12.10
C GLN A 264 -6.90 30.92 11.15
N THR A 265 -5.64 30.94 11.61
CA THR A 265 -4.52 30.28 10.92
C THR A 265 -4.23 28.98 11.63
N LEU A 266 -4.64 27.87 11.03
CA LEU A 266 -4.48 26.54 11.58
C LEU A 266 -3.13 25.96 11.14
N PRO A 267 -2.25 25.52 12.06
CA PRO A 267 -1.03 24.83 11.70
C PRO A 267 -1.37 23.46 11.09
N VAL A 268 -0.67 23.10 10.01
CA VAL A 268 -0.84 21.81 9.34
C VAL A 268 0.50 21.08 9.36
N PRO A 269 0.66 20.03 10.18
CA PRO A 269 1.92 19.28 10.22
C PRO A 269 2.27 18.67 8.86
N ALA A 270 3.57 18.50 8.60
CA ALA A 270 4.04 17.70 7.48
C ALA A 270 3.38 16.30 7.49
N GLY A 271 3.04 15.80 6.31
CA GLY A 271 2.36 14.53 6.12
C GLY A 271 0.88 14.53 6.45
N SER A 272 0.29 15.70 6.74
CA SER A 272 -1.15 15.83 7.00
C SER A 272 -1.93 16.24 5.77
N LEU A 273 -3.14 15.70 5.68
CA LEU A 273 -4.21 16.10 4.78
C LEU A 273 -5.10 17.11 5.51
N VAL A 274 -5.40 18.23 4.86
CA VAL A 274 -6.54 19.08 5.21
C VAL A 274 -7.65 18.78 4.22
N PHE A 275 -8.82 18.41 4.73
CA PHE A 275 -10.06 18.41 3.96
C PHE A 275 -10.93 19.58 4.42
N TRP A 276 -11.55 20.29 3.48
CA TRP A 276 -12.49 21.35 3.77
C TRP A 276 -13.70 21.32 2.83
N HIS A 277 -14.79 21.89 3.33
CA HIS A 277 -16.01 22.08 2.55
C HIS A 277 -15.77 23.17 1.49
N PRO A 278 -16.18 22.97 0.23
CA PRO A 278 -16.03 23.99 -0.83
C PRO A 278 -16.70 25.36 -0.56
N GLN A 279 -17.58 25.41 0.44
CA GLN A 279 -18.32 26.60 0.87
C GLN A 279 -17.74 27.22 2.15
N LEU A 280 -16.65 26.66 2.69
CA LEU A 280 -15.92 27.27 3.77
C LEU A 280 -15.15 28.50 3.24
N LEU A 281 -15.33 29.65 3.89
CA LEU A 281 -14.49 30.82 3.65
C LEU A 281 -13.08 30.51 4.11
N HIS A 282 -12.16 30.44 3.16
CA HIS A 282 -10.79 30.05 3.42
C HIS A 282 -9.81 30.87 2.60
N GLY A 283 -8.54 30.73 2.92
CA GLY A 283 -7.51 31.62 2.42
C GLY A 283 -6.14 31.00 2.43
N GLN A 284 -5.21 31.76 1.86
CA GLN A 284 -3.80 31.44 1.94
C GLN A 284 -3.07 32.63 2.52
N ALA A 285 -2.32 32.41 3.59
CA ALA A 285 -1.42 33.43 4.12
C ALA A 285 -0.12 33.46 3.30
N LYS A 286 0.51 34.64 3.25
CA LYS A 286 1.90 34.79 2.82
C LYS A 286 2.80 33.88 3.66
N THR A 287 3.67 33.09 3.04
CA THR A 287 4.63 32.26 3.76
C THR A 287 5.64 33.17 4.46
N PRO A 288 5.80 33.09 5.78
CA PRO A 288 6.82 33.85 6.51
C PRO A 288 8.22 33.63 5.92
N LEU A 289 9.09 34.63 6.02
CA LEU A 289 10.43 34.56 5.44
C LEU A 289 11.34 33.57 6.19
N ASN A 290 11.03 33.31 7.45
CA ASN A 290 11.74 32.41 8.36
C ASN A 290 11.14 31.00 8.38
N ASP A 291 10.17 30.71 7.52
CA ASP A 291 9.60 29.38 7.37
C ASP A 291 10.26 28.65 6.20
N PRO A 292 10.18 27.31 6.16
CA PRO A 292 10.65 26.56 5.00
C PRO A 292 9.75 26.77 3.78
N THR A 293 10.21 26.30 2.63
CA THR A 293 9.38 26.19 1.43
C THR A 293 8.19 25.27 1.71
N GLU A 294 6.99 25.71 1.34
CA GLU A 294 5.78 24.90 1.49
C GLU A 294 5.63 23.99 0.27
N TYR A 295 5.67 22.68 0.51
CA TYR A 295 5.45 21.66 -0.50
C TYR A 295 4.15 20.90 -0.20
N GLY A 296 3.43 20.48 -1.24
CA GLY A 296 2.21 19.70 -1.09
C GLY A 296 1.53 19.41 -2.42
N CYS A 297 0.30 18.91 -2.37
CA CYS A 297 -0.58 18.87 -3.54
C CYS A 297 -2.02 19.18 -3.13
N TYR A 298 -2.80 19.69 -4.07
CA TYR A 298 -4.25 19.71 -3.93
C TYR A 298 -4.81 18.34 -4.33
N LEU A 299 -5.80 17.87 -3.58
CA LEU A 299 -6.63 16.74 -3.96
C LEU A 299 -8.01 16.85 -3.33
N GLY A 300 -9.05 16.43 -4.03
CA GLY A 300 -10.42 16.48 -3.56
C GLY A 300 -11.22 15.29 -4.08
N TYR A 301 -12.42 15.13 -3.56
CA TYR A 301 -13.35 14.09 -3.99
C TYR A 301 -14.71 14.70 -4.24
N PHE A 302 -15.39 14.20 -5.26
CA PHE A 302 -16.74 14.61 -5.64
C PHE A 302 -17.49 13.39 -6.18
N PRO A 303 -18.81 13.46 -6.37
CA PRO A 303 -19.61 12.31 -6.76
C PRO A 303 -19.21 11.86 -8.16
N ALA A 304 -19.13 10.55 -8.37
CA ALA A 304 -18.87 10.01 -9.70
C ALA A 304 -20.00 10.39 -10.67
N GLY A 305 -19.63 10.73 -11.91
CA GLY A 305 -20.54 11.18 -12.96
C GLY A 305 -20.15 12.55 -13.51
N ALA A 306 -20.15 12.68 -14.83
CA ALA A 306 -19.76 13.91 -15.50
C ALA A 306 -20.74 15.04 -15.17
N ARG A 307 -20.21 16.21 -14.78
CA ARG A 307 -21.03 17.39 -14.47
C ARG A 307 -21.44 18.09 -15.75
N ALA A 308 -22.74 18.30 -15.96
CA ALA A 308 -23.26 18.97 -17.17
C ALA A 308 -22.62 20.35 -17.41
N ALA A 309 -22.38 21.11 -16.34
CA ALA A 309 -21.74 22.42 -16.40
C ALA A 309 -20.28 22.36 -16.91
N TYR A 310 -19.58 21.24 -16.72
CA TYR A 310 -18.24 21.02 -17.26
C TYR A 310 -18.29 20.99 -18.79
N LYS A 311 -19.18 20.16 -19.35
CA LYS A 311 -19.41 20.04 -20.80
C LYS A 311 -19.90 21.35 -21.41
N GLN A 312 -20.82 22.05 -20.74
CA GLN A 312 -21.29 23.36 -21.19
C GLN A 312 -20.15 24.38 -21.32
N LYS A 313 -19.20 24.39 -20.37
CA LYS A 313 -18.10 25.36 -20.33
C LYS A 313 -16.96 25.06 -21.31
N CYS A 314 -16.60 23.79 -21.49
CA CYS A 314 -15.42 23.43 -22.27
C CYS A 314 -15.68 22.61 -23.54
N GLY A 315 -16.95 22.30 -23.82
CA GLY A 315 -17.41 21.57 -25.00
C GLY A 315 -17.09 20.08 -25.01
N VAL A 316 -16.54 19.53 -23.92
CA VAL A 316 -16.10 18.13 -23.81
C VAL A 316 -16.67 17.51 -22.54
N ASP A 317 -17.01 16.23 -22.60
CA ASP A 317 -17.48 15.51 -21.41
C ASP A 317 -16.38 15.45 -20.34
N GLU A 318 -16.76 15.56 -19.07
CA GLU A 318 -15.77 15.59 -17.98
C GLU A 318 -15.00 14.27 -17.88
N LEU A 319 -15.65 13.13 -18.09
CA LEU A 319 -14.97 11.83 -18.06
C LEU A 319 -13.96 11.73 -19.21
N GLU A 320 -14.36 12.14 -20.40
CA GLU A 320 -13.49 12.16 -21.59
C GLU A 320 -12.24 13.02 -21.36
N ASP A 321 -12.42 14.25 -20.84
CA ASP A 321 -11.29 15.15 -20.59
C ASP A 321 -10.35 14.63 -19.50
N ARG A 322 -10.90 14.02 -18.44
CA ARG A 322 -10.11 13.42 -17.34
C ARG A 322 -9.30 12.21 -17.80
N LEU A 323 -9.90 11.32 -18.59
CA LEU A 323 -9.19 10.18 -19.17
C LEU A 323 -8.10 10.65 -20.13
N SER A 324 -8.41 11.62 -21.01
CA SER A 324 -7.43 12.22 -21.91
C SER A 324 -6.30 12.94 -21.16
N SER A 325 -6.62 13.64 -20.07
CA SER A 325 -5.65 14.27 -19.16
C SER A 325 -4.67 13.23 -18.60
N TYR A 326 -5.20 12.14 -18.04
CA TYR A 326 -4.40 11.06 -17.48
C TYR A 326 -3.58 10.29 -18.54
N GLU A 327 -4.14 10.01 -19.71
CA GLU A 327 -3.45 9.22 -20.75
C GLU A 327 -2.38 10.00 -21.50
N LEU A 328 -2.58 11.30 -21.70
CA LEU A 328 -1.65 12.17 -22.43
C LEU A 328 -0.75 13.01 -21.51
N GLY A 329 -0.95 12.93 -20.19
CA GLY A 329 -0.16 13.66 -19.21
C GLY A 329 -0.36 15.17 -19.26
N LYS A 330 -1.52 15.62 -19.74
CA LYS A 330 -1.88 17.03 -19.88
C LYS A 330 -2.75 17.47 -18.69
N ALA A 331 -2.74 18.76 -18.38
CA ALA A 331 -3.70 19.32 -17.41
C ALA A 331 -5.15 19.12 -17.91
N PRO A 332 -6.12 18.89 -17.00
CA PRO A 332 -7.53 18.94 -17.38
C PRO A 332 -7.91 20.37 -17.82
N LYS A 333 -9.01 20.52 -18.56
CA LYS A 333 -9.44 21.83 -19.07
C LYS A 333 -9.92 22.76 -17.96
N LEU A 334 -10.62 22.22 -16.96
CA LEU A 334 -11.17 22.99 -15.86
C LEU A 334 -10.72 22.44 -14.50
N TRP A 335 -10.63 23.33 -13.51
CA TRP A 335 -10.52 22.97 -12.10
C TRP A 335 -11.81 22.32 -11.59
N PRO A 336 -11.79 21.69 -10.40
CA PRO A 336 -13.01 21.27 -9.72
C PRO A 336 -14.05 22.39 -9.55
N SER A 337 -13.60 23.65 -9.38
CA SER A 337 -14.44 24.85 -9.33
C SER A 337 -15.00 25.29 -10.71
N LEU A 338 -14.78 24.51 -11.76
CA LEU A 338 -15.18 24.80 -13.15
C LEU A 338 -14.53 26.06 -13.74
N ASP A 339 -13.40 26.48 -13.20
CA ASP A 339 -12.56 27.54 -13.76
C ASP A 339 -11.59 26.98 -14.78
N ALA A 340 -11.32 27.72 -15.85
CA ALA A 340 -10.31 27.31 -16.83
C ALA A 340 -8.93 27.20 -16.18
N ILE A 341 -8.22 26.11 -16.49
CA ILE A 341 -6.83 25.94 -16.11
C ILE A 341 -5.97 26.78 -17.07
N HIS A 342 -5.09 27.60 -16.50
CA HIS A 342 -4.16 28.42 -17.26
C HIS A 342 -2.72 28.03 -16.91
N PHE A 343 -1.87 27.86 -17.93
CA PHE A 343 -0.47 27.48 -17.75
C PHE A 343 0.33 28.52 -16.94
N PHE A 344 -0.03 29.80 -17.05
CA PHE A 344 0.47 30.91 -16.24
C PHE A 344 -0.69 31.75 -15.68
N PRO A 345 -0.47 32.63 -14.67
CA PRO A 345 -1.54 33.44 -14.11
C PRO A 345 -2.26 34.25 -15.19
N LYS A 346 -3.60 34.11 -15.29
CA LYS A 346 -4.42 34.78 -16.33
C LYS A 346 -4.15 36.28 -16.44
N ARG A 347 -3.85 36.96 -15.32
CA ARG A 347 -3.51 38.38 -15.30
C ARG A 347 -2.32 38.74 -16.20
N PHE A 348 -1.37 37.84 -16.44
CA PHE A 348 -0.22 38.09 -17.33
C PHE A 348 -0.67 38.36 -18.78
N LEU A 349 -1.86 37.88 -19.18
CA LEU A 349 -2.45 38.23 -20.47
C LEU A 349 -2.71 39.75 -20.60
N ASN A 350 -2.91 40.46 -19.49
CA ASN A 350 -3.12 41.90 -19.45
C ASN A 350 -1.82 42.68 -19.19
N PHE A 351 -0.74 42.00 -18.83
CA PHE A 351 0.57 42.59 -18.49
C PHE A 351 1.68 41.95 -19.33
N PRO A 352 1.75 42.24 -20.65
CA PRO A 352 2.67 41.56 -21.57
C PRO A 352 4.13 41.66 -21.14
N LYS A 353 4.57 42.79 -20.56
CA LYS A 353 5.94 42.96 -20.03
C LYS A 353 6.31 41.94 -18.95
N ILE A 354 5.34 41.54 -18.12
CA ILE A 354 5.58 40.50 -17.10
C ILE A 354 5.77 39.15 -17.78
N LEU A 355 4.93 38.81 -18.76
CA LEU A 355 5.04 37.55 -19.50
C LEU A 355 6.34 37.49 -20.32
N GLU A 356 6.70 38.59 -20.98
CA GLU A 356 7.95 38.77 -21.72
C GLU A 356 9.17 38.52 -20.84
N SER A 357 9.14 38.94 -19.56
CA SER A 357 10.23 38.62 -18.62
C SER A 357 10.43 37.11 -18.38
N TYR A 358 9.37 36.28 -18.50
CA TYR A 358 9.49 34.82 -18.44
C TYR A 358 9.89 34.22 -19.78
N VAL A 359 9.38 34.77 -20.90
CA VAL A 359 9.80 34.36 -22.24
C VAL A 359 11.31 34.57 -22.42
N ASN A 360 11.85 35.68 -21.91
CA ASN A 360 13.28 35.97 -21.97
C ASN A 360 14.16 34.99 -21.15
N LYS A 361 13.56 34.23 -20.22
CA LYS A 361 14.24 33.15 -19.49
C LYS A 361 14.33 31.85 -20.28
N LEU A 362 13.61 31.72 -21.39
CA LEU A 362 13.65 30.54 -22.25
C LEU A 362 14.67 30.73 -23.38
N PRO A 363 15.30 29.65 -23.88
CA PRO A 363 16.09 29.71 -25.12
C PRO A 363 15.29 30.31 -26.29
N PRO A 364 15.91 31.10 -27.19
CA PRO A 364 15.23 31.58 -28.39
C PRO A 364 14.63 30.43 -29.21
N GLY A 365 13.39 30.59 -29.68
CA GLY A 365 12.68 29.56 -30.44
C GLY A 365 12.21 28.36 -29.61
N HIS A 366 12.28 28.42 -28.28
CA HIS A 366 11.80 27.34 -27.43
C HIS A 366 10.33 27.00 -27.75
N PRO A 367 9.93 25.71 -27.84
CA PRO A 367 8.59 25.31 -28.28
C PRO A 367 7.42 25.84 -27.42
N TRP A 368 7.69 26.25 -26.18
CA TRP A 368 6.69 26.91 -25.32
C TRP A 368 6.33 28.33 -25.80
N ILE A 369 7.23 29.00 -26.51
CA ILE A 369 7.03 30.38 -26.95
C ILE A 369 6.08 30.37 -28.15
N LYS A 370 4.96 31.08 -28.01
CA LYS A 370 3.95 31.26 -29.06
C LYS A 370 3.64 32.74 -29.23
N THR A 371 2.96 33.08 -30.32
CA THR A 371 2.36 34.40 -30.52
C THR A 371 0.86 34.31 -30.33
N ARG A 372 0.27 35.35 -29.75
CA ARG A 372 -1.18 35.54 -29.70
C ARG A 372 -1.53 36.94 -30.16
N ARG A 373 -2.72 37.08 -30.73
CA ARG A 373 -3.30 38.40 -31.05
C ARG A 373 -3.96 38.96 -29.79
N THR A 374 -3.61 40.19 -29.41
CA THR A 374 -4.24 40.90 -28.29
C THR A 374 -5.62 41.41 -28.68
N LEU A 375 -6.42 41.87 -27.71
CA LEU A 375 -7.71 42.52 -27.98
C LEU A 375 -7.59 43.76 -28.87
N LYS A 376 -6.40 44.38 -28.93
CA LYS A 376 -6.11 45.55 -29.79
C LYS A 376 -5.61 45.14 -31.18
N GLY A 377 -5.58 43.85 -31.51
CA GLY A 377 -5.11 43.33 -32.80
C GLY A 377 -3.59 43.19 -32.93
N SER A 378 -2.81 43.72 -31.98
CA SER A 378 -1.34 43.56 -31.99
C SER A 378 -0.91 42.14 -31.64
N GLU A 379 0.22 41.68 -32.16
CA GLU A 379 0.82 40.41 -31.73
C GLU A 379 1.57 40.60 -30.40
N ALA A 380 1.47 39.61 -29.54
CA ALA A 380 2.20 39.54 -28.28
C ALA A 380 2.68 38.11 -28.04
N LEU A 381 3.86 37.96 -27.41
CA LEU A 381 4.37 36.66 -27.01
C LEU A 381 3.49 36.05 -25.91
N THR A 382 3.36 34.73 -25.92
CA THR A 382 2.66 33.93 -24.92
C THR A 382 3.38 32.61 -24.70
N LEU A 383 2.96 31.86 -23.68
CA LEU A 383 3.50 30.55 -23.34
C LEU A 383 2.43 29.46 -23.46
N GLU A 384 2.76 28.35 -24.10
CA GLU A 384 1.94 27.14 -24.13
C GLU A 384 2.75 25.94 -23.62
N PRO A 385 2.16 25.06 -22.79
CA PRO A 385 2.87 23.89 -22.32
C PRO A 385 3.09 22.92 -23.49
N VAL A 386 4.28 22.31 -23.52
CA VAL A 386 4.58 21.19 -24.43
C VAL A 386 4.46 19.90 -23.65
N LEU A 387 3.72 18.96 -24.22
CA LEU A 387 3.56 17.63 -23.62
C LEU A 387 4.89 16.90 -23.69
N ASP A 388 5.18 16.15 -22.62
CA ASP A 388 6.35 15.30 -22.57
C ASP A 388 6.12 14.08 -23.49
N PRO A 389 6.87 13.92 -24.58
CA PRO A 389 6.72 12.78 -25.48
C PRO A 389 7.07 11.44 -24.81
N GLN A 390 7.77 11.47 -23.67
CA GLN A 390 8.12 10.29 -22.87
C GLN A 390 7.15 10.05 -21.72
N TYR A 391 6.06 10.82 -21.63
CA TYR A 391 5.06 10.63 -20.59
C TYR A 391 4.48 9.22 -20.62
N SER A 392 4.47 8.57 -19.45
CA SER A 392 3.81 7.31 -19.23
C SER A 392 2.81 7.46 -18.08
N PRO A 393 1.51 7.13 -18.28
CA PRO A 393 0.51 7.25 -17.23
C PRO A 393 0.88 6.46 -15.97
N PRO A 394 0.83 7.08 -14.77
CA PRO A 394 1.14 6.38 -13.52
C PRO A 394 0.21 5.19 -13.26
N PRO A 395 0.70 4.06 -12.73
CA PRO A 395 -0.12 2.86 -12.57
C PRO A 395 -1.32 3.09 -11.63
N LEU A 396 -2.48 2.55 -12.02
CA LEU A 396 -3.72 2.59 -11.24
C LEU A 396 -4.06 1.23 -10.65
N SER A 397 -4.27 1.20 -9.34
CA SER A 397 -4.95 0.13 -8.62
C SER A 397 -6.40 -0.02 -9.09
N SER A 398 -7.08 -1.09 -8.67
CA SER A 398 -8.51 -1.27 -8.94
C SER A 398 -9.36 -0.10 -8.43
N LEU A 399 -9.04 0.43 -7.24
CA LEU A 399 -9.70 1.61 -6.69
C LEU A 399 -9.36 2.87 -7.50
N GLY A 400 -8.10 3.05 -7.89
CA GLY A 400 -7.66 4.17 -8.72
C GLY A 400 -8.38 4.22 -10.07
N GLN A 401 -8.67 3.07 -10.68
CA GLN A 401 -9.45 2.98 -11.92
C GLN A 401 -10.89 3.45 -11.73
N LEU A 402 -11.53 3.14 -10.59
CA LEU A 402 -12.86 3.63 -10.25
C LEU A 402 -12.86 5.15 -9.96
N LEU A 403 -11.88 5.62 -9.16
CA LEU A 403 -11.76 7.02 -8.78
C LEU A 403 -11.41 7.95 -9.94
N LEU A 404 -10.70 7.45 -10.96
CA LEU A 404 -10.46 8.19 -12.19
C LEU A 404 -11.71 8.20 -13.11
N GLY A 405 -12.54 7.17 -13.03
CA GLY A 405 -13.65 6.91 -13.96
C GLY A 405 -13.28 5.95 -15.11
N LYS A 406 -12.08 5.37 -15.11
CA LYS A 406 -11.64 4.38 -16.12
C LYS A 406 -12.40 3.06 -16.01
N LYS A 407 -12.90 2.73 -14.81
CA LYS A 407 -13.88 1.66 -14.59
C LYS A 407 -15.17 2.26 -14.03
N PRO A 408 -16.35 1.80 -14.48
CA PRO A 408 -17.61 2.21 -13.88
C PRO A 408 -17.73 1.64 -12.47
N TRP A 409 -18.47 2.33 -11.61
CA TRP A 409 -18.90 1.77 -10.32
C TRP A 409 -19.98 0.71 -10.59
N SER A 410 -19.81 -0.50 -10.03
CA SER A 410 -20.70 -1.64 -10.27
C SER A 410 -22.13 -1.29 -9.84
N GLY A 411 -23.06 -1.21 -10.80
CA GLY A 411 -24.45 -0.78 -10.57
C GLY A 411 -24.97 0.20 -11.63
N GLN A 412 -24.08 0.86 -12.39
CA GLN A 412 -24.44 1.61 -13.59
C GLN A 412 -24.48 0.68 -14.81
N ASN A 413 -25.48 -0.21 -14.89
CA ASN A 413 -25.85 -0.81 -16.17
C ASN A 413 -26.82 0.14 -16.88
N ASP A 414 -26.64 0.25 -18.20
CA ASP A 414 -27.21 1.20 -19.15
C ASP A 414 -28.75 1.18 -19.35
N ASP A 415 -29.55 0.93 -18.31
CA ASP A 415 -31.03 0.90 -18.41
C ASP A 415 -31.70 2.27 -18.66
N VAL A 416 -30.94 3.31 -19.02
CA VAL A 416 -31.46 4.66 -19.35
C VAL A 416 -31.46 4.95 -20.86
N GLN A 417 -31.05 4.03 -21.74
CA GLN A 417 -31.40 4.15 -23.16
C GLN A 417 -32.79 3.56 -23.45
N GLY A 418 -33.81 4.26 -22.94
CA GLY A 418 -35.20 4.12 -23.35
C GLY A 418 -35.39 4.57 -24.80
N ASP A 419 -35.38 3.58 -25.68
CA ASP A 419 -35.82 3.51 -27.07
C ASP A 419 -36.83 4.59 -27.51
N GLN A 420 -36.39 5.53 -28.36
CA GLN A 420 -37.27 6.42 -29.15
C GLN A 420 -37.42 5.99 -30.62
N SER A 421 -37.08 4.75 -30.98
CA SER A 421 -37.08 4.32 -32.39
C SER A 421 -37.82 3.02 -32.66
N CYS A 422 -39.08 2.90 -32.22
CA CYS A 422 -39.98 1.92 -32.83
C CYS A 422 -41.43 2.40 -32.99
N LYS A 423 -41.61 3.50 -33.72
CA LYS A 423 -42.89 3.80 -34.40
C LYS A 423 -42.78 3.35 -35.85
N LYS A 424 -43.27 2.14 -36.18
CA LYS A 424 -44.11 1.86 -37.37
C LYS A 424 -44.34 0.35 -37.56
N LYS A 425 -45.62 0.05 -37.84
CA LYS A 425 -46.20 -1.19 -38.42
C LYS A 425 -46.55 -2.32 -37.43
N ARG A 426 -47.81 -2.31 -36.98
CA ARG A 426 -48.81 -3.26 -37.50
C ARG A 426 -50.24 -2.80 -37.16
N LYS A 427 -51.04 -2.64 -38.23
CA LYS A 427 -52.51 -2.48 -38.25
C LYS A 427 -53.13 -3.86 -38.52
N LYS A 428 -54.44 -3.96 -38.20
CA LYS A 428 -55.45 -5.01 -38.46
C LYS A 428 -55.59 -5.98 -37.29
N ALA A 429 -56.66 -5.89 -36.49
CA ALA A 429 -58.08 -6.27 -36.71
C ALA A 429 -58.35 -7.29 -35.58
N GLN A 430 -59.49 -7.42 -34.92
CA GLN A 430 -60.89 -7.17 -35.22
C GLN A 430 -61.67 -7.18 -33.87
N GLU A 431 -62.94 -6.85 -33.98
CA GLU A 431 -63.97 -6.48 -32.99
C GLU A 431 -64.33 -7.43 -31.79
N PRO A 432 -65.19 -6.94 -30.86
CA PRO A 432 -65.50 -7.54 -29.55
C PRO A 432 -66.89 -8.22 -29.48
N ARG A 433 -67.15 -8.95 -28.38
CA ARG A 433 -68.44 -9.40 -27.75
C ARG A 433 -68.12 -10.63 -26.88
N GLY A 434 -68.76 -11.00 -25.77
CA GLY A 434 -69.84 -10.55 -24.88
C GLY A 434 -69.67 -11.38 -23.57
N ALA A 435 -69.97 -10.85 -22.38
CA ALA A 435 -71.25 -10.95 -21.65
C ALA A 435 -71.67 -12.37 -21.18
N MET A 436 -72.00 -12.45 -19.87
CA MET A 436 -72.90 -13.40 -19.17
C MET A 436 -72.37 -14.84 -18.95
N ASP A 437 -72.63 -15.57 -17.85
CA ASP A 437 -73.42 -15.38 -16.63
C ASP A 437 -72.95 -16.36 -15.52
N GLU A 438 -73.32 -16.02 -14.28
CA GLU A 438 -73.71 -16.82 -13.10
C GLU A 438 -73.30 -18.31 -12.94
N VAL A 439 -72.97 -18.73 -11.70
CA VAL A 439 -73.91 -19.50 -10.83
C VAL A 439 -73.32 -19.73 -9.42
N MET A 440 -74.26 -19.70 -8.48
CA MET A 440 -74.24 -19.77 -7.02
C MET A 440 -73.79 -21.08 -6.36
N GLY A 441 -73.49 -20.97 -5.06
CA GLY A 441 -73.61 -22.03 -4.03
C GLY A 441 -72.43 -21.97 -3.05
N GLY A 442 -72.55 -21.58 -1.78
CA GLY A 442 -73.66 -21.69 -0.84
C GLY A 442 -73.39 -22.87 0.11
N GLY A 443 -72.93 -22.60 1.34
CA GLY A 443 -72.70 -23.64 2.35
C GLY A 443 -72.11 -23.11 3.64
N ALA A 444 -72.98 -22.82 4.60
CA ALA A 444 -72.71 -22.29 5.93
C ALA A 444 -72.38 -23.39 6.96
N GLY A 445 -71.76 -22.97 8.07
CA GLY A 445 -72.01 -23.57 9.40
C GLY A 445 -70.76 -23.94 10.20
N GLY A 446 -70.61 -23.34 11.39
CA GLY A 446 -69.79 -23.92 12.46
C GLY A 446 -69.04 -22.91 13.32
N GLU A 447 -69.71 -22.44 14.36
CA GLU A 447 -69.23 -21.54 15.40
C GLU A 447 -68.14 -22.15 16.31
N GLY A 448 -67.32 -21.28 16.92
CA GLY A 448 -66.88 -21.46 18.31
C GLY A 448 -65.38 -21.43 18.59
N GLY A 449 -64.93 -20.44 19.37
CA GLY A 449 -63.87 -20.66 20.36
C GLY A 449 -62.61 -19.79 20.26
N CYS A 450 -62.53 -18.84 21.19
CA CYS A 450 -61.42 -17.96 21.56
C CYS A 450 -60.04 -18.64 21.74
N GLY A 451 -58.94 -17.95 21.40
CA GLY A 451 -57.60 -18.29 21.91
C GLY A 451 -56.42 -17.60 21.23
N TYR A 452 -55.79 -16.66 21.95
CA TYR A 452 -54.53 -15.99 21.63
C TYR A 452 -53.36 -16.94 21.31
N ASN A 453 -52.59 -16.65 20.24
CA ASN A 453 -51.12 -16.47 20.19
C ASN A 453 -50.41 -17.01 18.93
N SER A 454 -49.47 -16.17 18.47
CA SER A 454 -48.28 -16.47 17.67
C SER A 454 -48.43 -16.85 16.18
N LEU A 455 -48.10 -15.85 15.34
CA LEU A 455 -47.65 -15.98 13.96
C LEU A 455 -46.44 -16.94 13.88
N SER A 456 -46.63 -18.10 13.25
CA SER A 456 -45.53 -18.96 12.79
C SER A 456 -45.02 -18.46 11.44
N VAL A 457 -43.81 -17.91 11.44
CA VAL A 457 -43.04 -17.61 10.23
C VAL A 457 -42.49 -18.93 9.67
N GLU A 458 -42.94 -19.27 8.46
CA GLU A 458 -42.41 -20.34 7.63
C GLU A 458 -41.03 -19.94 7.10
N ALA A 459 -39.97 -20.21 7.88
CA ALA A 459 -38.60 -20.03 7.45
C ALA A 459 -38.15 -21.25 6.63
N ARG A 460 -38.05 -21.09 5.31
CA ARG A 460 -37.29 -22.00 4.44
C ARG A 460 -35.86 -22.11 4.95
N ARG A 461 -35.49 -23.30 5.47
CA ARG A 461 -34.11 -23.71 5.74
C ARG A 461 -33.30 -23.65 4.44
N LEU A 462 -32.48 -22.62 4.28
CA LEU A 462 -31.24 -22.73 3.52
C LEU A 462 -30.18 -23.25 4.50
N ASP A 463 -29.84 -24.53 4.38
CA ASP A 463 -28.78 -25.17 5.15
C ASP A 463 -27.45 -24.46 4.88
N CYS A 464 -26.95 -23.75 5.90
CA CYS A 464 -25.62 -23.16 5.91
C CYS A 464 -24.58 -24.29 5.92
N LEU A 465 -23.90 -24.52 4.80
CA LEU A 465 -22.70 -25.38 4.74
C LEU A 465 -21.62 -24.82 5.68
N GLY A 466 -21.40 -25.47 6.83
CA GLY A 466 -20.40 -25.05 7.82
C GLY A 466 -18.98 -25.04 7.26
N ASN A 467 -18.20 -24.00 7.56
CA ASN A 467 -16.82 -23.85 7.11
C ASN A 467 -15.84 -24.60 8.03
N LYS A 468 -15.68 -25.93 7.83
CA LYS A 468 -14.86 -26.79 8.72
C LYS A 468 -13.45 -27.10 8.15
N VAL A 469 -12.39 -27.02 8.95
CA VAL A 469 -10.98 -27.31 8.57
C VAL A 469 -10.32 -28.32 9.51
N LEU A 470 -9.63 -29.31 8.95
CA LEU A 470 -8.69 -30.20 9.64
C LEU A 470 -7.26 -29.73 9.38
N LEU A 471 -6.50 -29.43 10.44
CA LEU A 471 -5.06 -29.21 10.32
C LEU A 471 -4.32 -30.48 10.73
N VAL A 472 -3.49 -31.00 9.83
CA VAL A 472 -2.75 -32.26 9.99
C VAL A 472 -1.25 -31.98 9.96
N THR A 473 -0.55 -32.32 11.05
CA THR A 473 0.91 -32.26 11.09
C THR A 473 1.54 -33.47 11.72
N LYS A 474 2.77 -33.75 11.31
CA LYS A 474 3.66 -34.65 12.03
C LYS A 474 3.99 -34.06 13.39
N GLU A 475 4.02 -34.91 14.41
CA GLU A 475 4.63 -34.62 15.72
C GLU A 475 6.13 -34.25 15.53
N GLN A 476 6.38 -33.00 15.17
CA GLN A 476 7.68 -32.37 15.33
C GLN A 476 7.69 -31.78 16.73
N ARG A 477 8.65 -32.18 17.57
CA ARG A 477 8.98 -31.47 18.82
C ARG A 477 9.51 -30.04 18.58
N GLY A 478 9.36 -29.51 17.37
CA GLY A 478 9.79 -28.18 16.96
C GLY A 478 8.65 -27.18 17.10
N TYR A 479 8.74 -26.34 18.13
CA TYR A 479 7.76 -25.32 18.51
C TYR A 479 7.20 -24.51 17.32
N GLY A 480 8.06 -24.03 16.41
CA GLY A 480 7.60 -23.10 15.37
C GLY A 480 6.62 -23.67 14.34
N LEU A 481 6.59 -24.98 14.07
CA LEU A 481 5.56 -25.55 13.18
C LEU A 481 4.20 -25.61 13.88
N ARG A 482 4.18 -25.93 15.18
CA ARG A 482 2.97 -25.87 15.99
C ARG A 482 2.44 -24.45 16.12
N THR A 483 3.32 -23.47 16.33
CA THR A 483 2.93 -22.05 16.37
C THR A 483 2.37 -21.59 15.02
N ASP A 484 2.97 -21.99 13.90
CA ASP A 484 2.41 -21.74 12.56
C ASP A 484 0.97 -22.27 12.47
N LEU A 485 0.72 -23.52 12.89
CA LEU A 485 -0.62 -24.10 12.87
C LEU A 485 -1.60 -23.36 13.76
N GLU A 486 -1.17 -22.93 14.94
CA GLU A 486 -2.02 -22.17 15.86
C GLU A 486 -2.37 -20.81 15.25
N VAL A 487 -1.42 -20.16 14.56
CA VAL A 487 -1.66 -18.92 13.80
C VAL A 487 -2.61 -19.15 12.63
N TYR A 488 -2.42 -20.22 11.85
CA TYR A 488 -3.34 -20.58 10.78
C TYR A 488 -4.74 -20.89 11.32
N ALA A 489 -4.83 -21.67 12.41
CA ALA A 489 -6.08 -21.99 13.07
C ALA A 489 -6.79 -20.73 13.57
N GLN A 490 -6.09 -19.87 14.30
CA GLN A 490 -6.63 -18.62 14.82
C GLN A 490 -7.10 -17.71 13.67
N GLY A 491 -6.30 -17.56 12.61
CA GLY A 491 -6.69 -16.76 11.46
C GLY A 491 -7.92 -17.32 10.74
N LEU A 492 -8.08 -18.64 10.70
CA LEU A 492 -9.28 -19.30 10.16
C LEU A 492 -10.50 -19.15 11.10
N GLU A 493 -10.30 -19.29 12.40
CA GLU A 493 -11.33 -19.09 13.45
C GLU A 493 -11.83 -17.63 13.48
N GLU A 494 -10.95 -16.64 13.38
CA GLU A 494 -11.29 -15.21 13.23
C GLU A 494 -12.18 -14.97 11.99
N LEU A 495 -12.03 -15.81 10.98
CA LEU A 495 -12.84 -15.82 9.75
C LEU A 495 -14.13 -16.65 9.89
N LYS A 496 -14.49 -17.05 11.11
CA LYS A 496 -15.65 -17.88 11.44
C LYS A 496 -15.61 -19.28 10.81
N TRP A 497 -14.40 -19.83 10.63
CA TRP A 497 -14.24 -21.24 10.29
C TRP A 497 -14.11 -22.08 11.56
N GLU A 498 -14.70 -23.26 11.56
CA GLU A 498 -14.56 -24.23 12.64
C GLU A 498 -13.29 -25.07 12.38
N VAL A 499 -12.30 -24.97 13.26
CA VAL A 499 -11.01 -25.65 13.09
C VAL A 499 -10.88 -26.81 14.08
N ARG A 500 -10.66 -28.03 13.59
CA ARG A 500 -10.19 -29.16 14.39
C ARG A 500 -8.70 -29.37 14.18
N LYS A 501 -7.95 -29.43 15.27
CA LYS A 501 -6.51 -29.73 15.27
C LYS A 501 -6.33 -31.21 15.60
N GLN A 502 -5.60 -31.94 14.77
CA GLN A 502 -5.26 -33.34 15.05
C GLN A 502 -3.76 -33.56 14.87
N GLU A 503 -3.09 -34.11 15.88
CA GLU A 503 -1.66 -34.43 15.85
C GLU A 503 -1.45 -35.88 15.37
N LEU A 504 -0.64 -36.09 14.33
CA LEU A 504 -0.22 -37.42 13.88
C LEU A 504 1.07 -37.84 14.58
N VAL A 505 1.00 -38.90 15.40
CA VAL A 505 2.14 -39.53 16.08
C VAL A 505 2.86 -40.48 15.13
N ARG A 506 4.19 -40.36 15.00
CA ARG A 506 4.98 -41.17 14.04
C ARG A 506 5.28 -42.58 14.57
N LEU A 507 5.19 -43.59 13.69
CA LEU A 507 5.86 -44.88 13.85
C LEU A 507 7.34 -44.72 13.47
N THR A 508 8.25 -44.89 14.44
CA THR A 508 9.60 -45.35 14.14
C THR A 508 9.78 -46.69 14.81
N ALA A 509 10.07 -47.73 14.01
CA ALA A 509 10.62 -48.97 14.50
C ALA A 509 11.97 -48.68 15.18
N GLY A 510 12.17 -49.22 16.38
CA GLY A 510 13.40 -49.09 17.17
C GLY A 510 13.24 -48.30 18.47
N GLU A 511 13.57 -48.97 19.57
CA GLU A 511 13.40 -48.67 21.01
C GLU A 511 14.16 -47.38 21.47
N ALA A 512 13.95 -46.78 22.65
CA ALA A 512 13.49 -47.30 23.94
C ALA A 512 12.87 -46.19 24.82
N GLY A 513 11.90 -46.59 25.67
CA GLY A 513 11.64 -45.95 26.96
C GLY A 513 10.77 -44.68 26.99
N GLY A 514 9.47 -44.80 26.72
CA GLY A 514 8.49 -43.76 27.06
C GLY A 514 7.08 -44.13 26.62
N ARG A 515 6.09 -43.99 27.52
CA ARG A 515 4.67 -44.32 27.28
C ARG A 515 4.19 -43.69 25.97
N LYS A 516 3.97 -44.51 24.94
CA LYS A 516 3.39 -44.08 23.66
C LYS A 516 1.91 -43.81 23.87
N ARG A 517 1.40 -42.66 23.44
CA ARG A 517 -0.04 -42.48 23.21
C ARG A 517 -0.45 -43.43 22.07
N PRO A 518 -1.56 -44.18 22.18
CA PRO A 518 -2.04 -45.00 21.07
C PRO A 518 -2.36 -44.12 19.87
N HIS A 519 -2.11 -44.64 18.66
CA HIS A 519 -2.44 -43.95 17.41
C HIS A 519 -3.95 -43.70 17.35
N PRO A 520 -4.40 -42.59 16.72
CA PRO A 520 -5.76 -42.55 16.23
C PRO A 520 -5.93 -43.71 15.26
N SER A 521 -6.95 -44.54 15.46
CA SER A 521 -7.21 -45.65 14.55
C SER A 521 -7.56 -45.13 13.14
N LEU A 522 -7.38 -45.94 12.10
CA LEU A 522 -7.86 -45.61 10.74
C LEU A 522 -9.35 -45.21 10.75
N ALA A 523 -10.14 -45.79 11.65
CA ALA A 523 -11.54 -45.42 11.87
C ALA A 523 -11.70 -44.01 12.48
N GLU A 524 -10.84 -43.64 13.44
CA GLU A 524 -10.85 -42.34 14.11
C GLU A 524 -10.35 -41.21 13.18
N LEU A 525 -9.36 -41.50 12.32
CA LEU A 525 -8.97 -40.62 11.21
C LEU A 525 -10.12 -40.44 10.22
N ARG A 526 -10.82 -41.52 9.85
CA ARG A 526 -12.00 -41.46 8.95
C ARG A 526 -13.13 -40.64 9.54
N GLU A 527 -13.40 -40.76 10.84
CA GLU A 527 -14.43 -39.97 11.52
C GLU A 527 -14.10 -38.48 11.54
N ASN A 528 -12.83 -38.12 11.76
CA ASN A 528 -12.38 -36.74 11.71
C ASN A 528 -12.41 -36.15 10.29
N LEU A 529 -12.09 -36.96 9.27
CA LEU A 529 -12.14 -36.55 7.86
C LEU A 529 -13.58 -36.31 7.39
N ARG A 530 -14.53 -37.17 7.79
CA ARG A 530 -15.99 -36.99 7.50
C ARG A 530 -16.56 -35.68 8.03
N TRP A 531 -15.91 -35.09 9.04
CA TRP A 531 -16.36 -33.85 9.67
C TRP A 531 -15.85 -32.59 8.95
N CYS A 532 -14.84 -32.67 8.07
CA CYS A 532 -14.15 -31.48 7.55
C CYS A 532 -14.39 -31.19 6.07
N ASN A 533 -14.32 -29.89 5.71
CA ASN A 533 -14.41 -29.41 4.32
C ASN A 533 -13.05 -28.99 3.75
N VAL A 534 -12.01 -28.90 4.58
CA VAL A 534 -10.62 -28.59 4.17
C VAL A 534 -9.64 -29.40 5.02
N MET A 535 -8.58 -29.95 4.43
CA MET A 535 -7.47 -30.60 5.14
C MET A 535 -6.16 -29.88 4.82
N VAL A 536 -5.38 -29.45 5.81
CA VAL A 536 -4.07 -28.82 5.62
C VAL A 536 -2.96 -29.77 6.09
N GLY A 537 -2.12 -30.25 5.17
CA GLY A 537 -1.00 -31.15 5.49
C GLY A 537 0.36 -30.44 5.45
N PHE A 538 1.19 -30.64 6.49
CA PHE A 538 2.58 -30.15 6.55
C PHE A 538 3.55 -31.34 6.54
N GLU A 539 4.06 -31.71 5.37
CA GLU A 539 4.79 -32.97 5.24
C GLU A 539 6.09 -32.98 4.48
N TYR A 540 6.87 -34.03 4.81
CA TYR A 540 8.01 -34.52 4.05
C TYR A 540 7.47 -35.48 2.98
N LEU A 541 7.66 -35.18 1.70
CA LEU A 541 7.12 -35.95 0.57
C LEU A 541 7.59 -37.41 0.45
N GLY A 542 8.38 -37.90 1.40
CA GLY A 542 8.86 -39.28 1.44
C GLY A 542 8.16 -40.19 2.46
N ASP A 543 7.10 -39.75 3.14
CA ASP A 543 6.31 -40.60 4.06
C ASP A 543 5.06 -41.11 3.34
N SER A 544 4.96 -42.42 3.10
CA SER A 544 3.90 -43.00 2.26
C SER A 544 2.53 -42.98 2.93
N SER A 545 2.46 -42.98 4.26
CA SER A 545 1.21 -43.14 5.01
C SER A 545 0.19 -42.02 4.79
N THR A 546 0.64 -40.78 4.61
CA THR A 546 -0.27 -39.65 4.46
C THR A 546 -0.76 -39.49 3.04
N TRP A 547 0.08 -39.84 2.07
CA TRP A 547 -0.40 -39.98 0.70
C TRP A 547 -1.39 -41.11 0.57
N THR A 548 -1.19 -42.25 1.26
CA THR A 548 -2.20 -43.31 1.33
C THR A 548 -3.51 -42.79 1.93
N ALA A 549 -3.48 -42.00 3.01
CA ALA A 549 -4.69 -41.39 3.58
C ALA A 549 -5.37 -40.40 2.62
N ILE A 550 -4.59 -39.59 1.90
CA ILE A 550 -5.09 -38.67 0.87
C ILE A 550 -5.71 -39.43 -0.31
N GLU A 551 -5.07 -40.50 -0.78
CA GLU A 551 -5.52 -41.31 -1.91
C GLU A 551 -6.77 -42.14 -1.57
N GLU A 552 -6.83 -42.75 -0.38
CA GLU A 552 -8.03 -43.44 0.12
C GLU A 552 -9.23 -42.48 0.22
N GLU A 553 -9.02 -41.29 0.77
CA GLU A 553 -10.05 -40.26 0.84
C GLU A 553 -10.49 -39.80 -0.55
N GLN A 554 -9.56 -39.61 -1.48
CA GLN A 554 -9.91 -39.28 -2.87
C GLN A 554 -10.69 -40.37 -3.59
N LYS A 555 -10.42 -41.64 -3.26
CA LYS A 555 -11.20 -42.77 -3.77
C LYS A 555 -12.63 -42.72 -3.22
N GLN A 556 -12.78 -42.51 -1.91
CA GLN A 556 -14.09 -42.37 -1.27
C GLN A 556 -14.89 -41.17 -1.83
N ARG A 557 -14.22 -40.04 -2.15
CA ARG A 557 -14.85 -38.86 -2.80
C ARG A 557 -15.57 -39.20 -4.10
N LYS A 558 -15.00 -40.12 -4.90
CA LYS A 558 -15.61 -40.56 -6.16
C LYS A 558 -16.85 -41.41 -5.92
N GLU A 559 -16.88 -42.11 -4.78
CA GLU A 559 -17.98 -42.98 -4.38
C GLU A 559 -19.14 -42.19 -3.73
N ASP A 560 -18.84 -41.12 -2.97
CA ASP A 560 -19.83 -40.34 -2.18
C ASP A 560 -20.54 -39.19 -2.96
N GLY A 561 -20.47 -39.16 -4.29
CA GLY A 561 -21.26 -38.21 -5.10
C GLY A 561 -20.84 -36.73 -5.01
N GLY A 562 -19.60 -36.43 -4.58
CA GLY A 562 -18.95 -35.15 -4.89
C GLY A 562 -18.99 -34.03 -3.85
N ARG A 563 -19.16 -34.30 -2.54
CA ARG A 563 -18.82 -33.29 -1.51
C ARG A 563 -17.31 -33.02 -1.54
N ARG A 564 -16.93 -31.80 -1.94
CA ARG A 564 -15.55 -31.45 -2.32
C ARG A 564 -14.73 -30.95 -1.13
N MET A 565 -14.12 -31.85 -0.35
CA MET A 565 -13.09 -31.47 0.62
C MET A 565 -11.84 -30.96 -0.10
N LYS A 566 -11.36 -29.75 0.23
CA LYS A 566 -10.13 -29.19 -0.37
C LYS A 566 -8.89 -29.60 0.43
N ILE A 567 -7.84 -30.06 -0.25
CA ILE A 567 -6.54 -30.35 0.35
C ILE A 567 -5.63 -29.14 0.16
N VAL A 568 -5.11 -28.58 1.26
CA VAL A 568 -4.10 -27.52 1.26
C VAL A 568 -2.77 -28.13 1.66
N PHE A 569 -1.73 -27.91 0.87
CA PHE A 569 -0.39 -28.43 1.16
C PHE A 569 0.61 -27.30 1.34
N VAL A 570 1.46 -27.41 2.36
CA VAL A 570 2.47 -26.39 2.68
C VAL A 570 3.87 -27.02 2.61
N PRO A 571 4.52 -27.06 1.44
CA PRO A 571 5.78 -27.77 1.26
C PRO A 571 6.97 -27.08 1.94
N ASN A 572 7.90 -27.89 2.44
CA ASN A 572 9.30 -27.51 2.61
C ASN A 572 10.10 -27.99 1.39
N LEU A 573 10.44 -27.06 0.49
CA LEU A 573 11.04 -27.41 -0.79
C LEU A 573 12.42 -28.08 -0.68
N GLU A 574 13.20 -27.76 0.34
CA GLU A 574 14.50 -28.38 0.59
C GLU A 574 14.42 -29.88 0.89
N TYR A 575 13.22 -30.40 1.16
CA TYR A 575 12.95 -31.83 1.36
C TYR A 575 12.27 -32.50 0.16
N CYS A 576 11.86 -31.73 -0.85
CA CYS A 576 11.20 -32.23 -2.04
C CYS A 576 12.26 -32.69 -3.06
N LYS A 577 12.63 -33.98 -3.11
CA LYS A 577 13.72 -34.46 -3.98
C LYS A 577 13.48 -34.10 -5.45
N GLU A 578 14.54 -33.62 -6.12
CA GLU A 578 14.54 -33.23 -7.55
C GLU A 578 14.90 -34.39 -8.49
N SER A 579 15.09 -35.62 -7.99
CA SER A 579 15.45 -36.77 -8.84
C SER A 579 14.30 -37.16 -9.79
N ASN A 580 14.66 -37.66 -10.98
CA ASN A 580 13.70 -37.94 -12.07
C ASN A 580 12.52 -38.85 -11.66
N GLU A 581 12.70 -39.78 -10.73
CA GLU A 581 11.63 -40.67 -10.23
C GLU A 581 10.86 -40.07 -9.03
N ALA A 582 11.54 -39.54 -8.01
CA ALA A 582 10.87 -39.00 -6.82
C ALA A 582 10.16 -37.65 -7.08
N THR A 583 10.62 -36.89 -8.08
CA THR A 583 9.90 -35.70 -8.56
C THR A 583 8.62 -36.10 -9.29
N SER A 584 8.58 -37.28 -9.92
CA SER A 584 7.35 -37.81 -10.51
C SER A 584 6.29 -38.05 -9.43
N ASP A 585 6.66 -38.71 -8.34
CA ASP A 585 5.74 -38.99 -7.22
C ASP A 585 5.34 -37.73 -6.48
N THR A 586 6.31 -36.88 -6.11
CA THR A 586 6.02 -35.58 -5.50
C THR A 586 5.05 -34.76 -6.35
N MET A 587 5.28 -34.68 -7.66
CA MET A 587 4.41 -33.93 -8.55
C MET A 587 3.07 -34.63 -8.79
N LYS A 588 3.02 -35.96 -8.80
CA LYS A 588 1.79 -36.75 -8.85
C LYS A 588 0.91 -36.43 -7.66
N HIS A 589 1.51 -36.32 -6.49
CA HIS A 589 0.88 -35.95 -5.24
C HIS A 589 0.48 -34.47 -5.18
N LEU A 590 1.33 -33.55 -5.65
CA LEU A 590 0.97 -32.12 -5.71
C LEU A 590 -0.23 -31.84 -6.64
N LYS A 591 -0.46 -32.65 -7.68
CA LYS A 591 -1.66 -32.57 -8.54
C LYS A 591 -2.96 -32.95 -7.80
N GLN A 592 -2.84 -33.72 -6.73
CA GLN A 592 -3.96 -34.16 -5.92
C GLN A 592 -4.35 -33.10 -4.87
N VAL A 593 -3.59 -32.01 -4.75
CA VAL A 593 -3.79 -30.93 -3.80
C VAL A 593 -4.59 -29.78 -4.45
N ASP A 594 -5.60 -29.26 -3.75
CA ASP A 594 -6.45 -28.16 -4.23
C ASP A 594 -5.81 -26.76 -4.07
N VAL A 595 -4.93 -26.59 -3.08
CA VAL A 595 -4.22 -25.34 -2.79
C VAL A 595 -2.81 -25.65 -2.31
N ILE A 596 -1.79 -25.03 -2.90
CA ILE A 596 -0.42 -25.12 -2.40
C ILE A 596 -0.05 -23.78 -1.79
N VAL A 597 0.33 -23.78 -0.51
CA VAL A 597 0.78 -22.58 0.18
C VAL A 597 2.30 -22.53 0.15
N ALA A 598 2.83 -21.66 -0.69
CA ALA A 598 4.22 -21.27 -0.66
C ALA A 598 4.46 -20.31 0.51
N LYS A 599 5.35 -20.68 1.44
CA LYS A 599 5.69 -19.81 2.57
C LYS A 599 6.68 -18.69 2.21
N THR A 600 7.34 -18.81 1.05
CA THR A 600 8.35 -17.87 0.60
C THR A 600 8.15 -17.55 -0.87
N GLU A 601 8.55 -16.35 -1.29
CA GLU A 601 8.47 -15.93 -2.69
C GLU A 601 9.30 -16.84 -3.60
N CYS A 602 10.48 -17.29 -3.16
CA CYS A 602 11.29 -18.20 -3.96
C CYS A 602 10.61 -19.57 -4.14
N VAL A 603 9.97 -20.10 -3.10
CA VAL A 603 9.16 -21.32 -3.18
C VAL A 603 8.00 -21.12 -4.15
N PHE A 604 7.31 -19.98 -4.05
CA PHE A 604 6.21 -19.63 -4.92
C PHE A 604 6.65 -19.58 -6.39
N HIS A 605 7.69 -18.81 -6.71
CA HIS A 605 8.17 -18.68 -8.08
C HIS A 605 8.71 -19.99 -8.64
N ARG A 606 9.39 -20.81 -7.84
CA ARG A 606 9.91 -22.11 -8.29
C ARG A 606 8.79 -23.10 -8.55
N LEU A 607 7.81 -23.21 -7.65
CA LEU A 607 6.62 -24.03 -7.87
C LEU A 607 5.84 -23.54 -9.09
N HIS A 608 5.62 -22.22 -9.20
CA HIS A 608 4.94 -21.61 -10.35
C HIS A 608 5.65 -21.95 -11.67
N ARG A 609 6.98 -21.83 -11.72
CA ARG A 609 7.78 -22.19 -12.89
C ARG A 609 7.69 -23.69 -13.21
N LEU A 610 7.74 -24.56 -12.21
CA LEU A 610 7.57 -26.00 -12.40
C LEU A 610 6.19 -26.36 -12.96
N PHE A 611 5.14 -25.68 -12.50
CA PHE A 611 3.78 -25.85 -13.02
C PHE A 611 3.64 -25.36 -14.46
N LEU A 612 4.20 -24.19 -14.78
CA LEU A 612 4.18 -23.62 -16.14
C LEU A 612 4.96 -24.48 -17.15
N LEU A 613 6.18 -24.91 -16.80
CA LEU A 613 7.05 -25.64 -17.74
C LEU A 613 6.57 -27.06 -18.07
N ARG A 614 5.79 -27.70 -17.20
CA ARG A 614 5.37 -29.10 -17.38
C ARG A 614 3.94 -29.29 -17.92
N LYS A 615 3.33 -28.23 -18.48
CA LYS A 615 1.98 -28.28 -19.10
C LYS A 615 0.89 -28.89 -18.21
N PHE A 616 0.86 -28.58 -16.93
CA PHE A 616 -0.23 -29.00 -16.05
C PHE A 616 -1.42 -28.03 -16.18
N SER A 617 -2.07 -28.03 -17.35
CA SER A 617 -3.16 -27.10 -17.69
C SER A 617 -4.51 -27.44 -17.04
N SER A 618 -4.69 -28.65 -16.48
CA SER A 618 -6.00 -29.13 -16.02
C SER A 618 -6.15 -29.26 -14.50
N GLY A 619 -5.20 -28.76 -13.70
CA GLY A 619 -5.24 -28.96 -12.26
C GLY A 619 -4.26 -28.11 -11.47
N LEU A 620 -4.08 -26.85 -11.86
CA LEU A 620 -3.40 -25.88 -11.00
C LEU A 620 -4.26 -25.72 -9.73
N GLY A 621 -3.97 -26.52 -8.71
CA GLY A 621 -4.32 -26.17 -7.35
C GLY A 621 -3.85 -24.74 -7.11
N ASN A 622 -4.66 -23.93 -6.43
CA ASN A 622 -4.35 -22.51 -6.26
C ASN A 622 -3.01 -22.41 -5.53
N LEU A 623 -1.96 -21.98 -6.25
CA LEU A 623 -0.68 -21.70 -5.63
C LEU A 623 -0.79 -20.33 -4.96
N LEU A 624 -0.61 -20.28 -3.66
CA LEU A 624 -0.77 -19.07 -2.86
C LEU A 624 0.53 -18.79 -2.13
N LEU A 625 0.97 -17.54 -2.18
CA LEU A 625 2.04 -17.06 -1.34
C LEU A 625 1.45 -16.60 -0.01
N ILE A 626 1.87 -17.22 1.08
CA ILE A 626 1.49 -16.82 2.43
C ILE A 626 2.79 -16.63 3.23
N PRO A 627 3.29 -15.38 3.37
CA PRO A 627 4.56 -15.13 4.05
C PRO A 627 4.48 -15.51 5.54
N HIS A 628 5.64 -15.85 6.11
CA HIS A 628 5.86 -16.46 7.44
C HIS A 628 4.99 -15.95 8.61
N THR A 629 4.64 -16.88 9.53
CA THR A 629 3.58 -16.71 10.56
C THR A 629 3.93 -17.00 12.02
N SER A 630 5.10 -17.52 12.34
CA SER A 630 5.31 -18.25 13.61
C SER A 630 5.34 -17.42 14.91
N MET A 631 4.72 -16.24 14.99
CA MET A 631 5.06 -15.23 16.00
C MET A 631 3.87 -14.44 16.59
N LEU A 632 2.62 -14.85 16.36
CA LEU A 632 1.44 -14.13 16.90
C LEU A 632 1.41 -14.04 18.44
N GLN A 633 2.22 -14.81 19.16
CA GLN A 633 2.19 -14.90 20.62
C GLN A 633 3.47 -14.43 21.33
N VAL A 634 4.29 -13.55 20.73
CA VAL A 634 5.39 -12.95 21.51
C VAL A 634 4.79 -11.97 22.53
N PRO A 635 4.91 -12.23 23.85
CA PRO A 635 4.39 -11.32 24.85
C PRO A 635 5.13 -9.98 24.74
N ALA A 636 4.44 -8.88 25.06
CA ALA A 636 5.10 -7.61 25.30
C ALA A 636 5.95 -7.74 26.58
N ILE A 637 7.18 -8.23 26.46
CA ILE A 637 8.07 -8.41 27.61
C ILE A 637 8.73 -7.07 27.93
N GLU A 638 8.65 -6.68 29.20
CA GLU A 638 9.26 -5.48 29.77
C GLU A 638 10.78 -5.49 29.53
N ARG A 639 11.31 -4.43 28.92
CA ARG A 639 12.64 -4.44 28.30
C ARG A 639 13.72 -3.92 29.24
N ASP A 640 14.69 -4.78 29.57
CA ASP A 640 16.01 -4.33 30.03
C ASP A 640 16.94 -4.11 28.82
N THR A 641 16.98 -2.87 28.35
CA THR A 641 17.85 -2.44 27.24
C THR A 641 19.31 -2.23 27.67
N ARG A 642 19.59 -2.17 28.99
CA ARG A 642 20.89 -1.72 29.52
C ARG A 642 21.91 -2.85 29.69
N ARG A 643 21.52 -4.12 29.60
CA ARG A 643 22.38 -5.27 29.98
C ARG A 643 22.64 -6.32 28.88
N ARG A 644 22.29 -6.05 27.62
CA ARG A 644 22.47 -7.02 26.52
C ARG A 644 23.92 -7.04 26.01
N LYS A 645 24.71 -8.01 26.47
CA LYS A 645 26.09 -8.26 25.99
C LYS A 645 26.29 -9.67 25.40
N GLY A 646 25.25 -10.49 25.34
CA GLY A 646 25.36 -11.83 24.74
C GLY A 646 25.26 -11.83 23.20
N ILE A 647 25.98 -12.75 22.56
CA ILE A 647 25.69 -13.24 21.20
C ILE A 647 24.95 -14.58 21.33
N ILE A 648 23.92 -14.82 20.53
CA ILE A 648 23.21 -16.10 20.50
C ILE A 648 23.26 -16.76 19.13
N HIS A 649 23.48 -18.08 19.13
CA HIS A 649 23.20 -18.94 17.98
C HIS A 649 22.25 -20.05 18.40
N PHE A 650 21.05 -20.05 17.82
CA PHE A 650 20.03 -21.06 18.06
C PHE A 650 20.16 -22.20 17.04
N HIS A 651 19.92 -23.44 17.48
CA HIS A 651 20.06 -24.68 16.68
C HIS A 651 21.49 -25.12 16.36
N GLY A 652 22.37 -25.17 17.37
CA GLY A 652 23.79 -25.56 17.24
C GLY A 652 24.08 -26.95 16.63
N PHE A 653 23.07 -27.77 16.35
CA PHE A 653 23.23 -29.12 15.77
C PHE A 653 22.96 -29.23 14.27
N SER A 654 22.34 -28.22 13.67
CA SER A 654 21.95 -28.37 12.28
C SER A 654 23.09 -27.97 11.36
N LYS A 655 23.57 -28.93 10.55
CA LYS A 655 24.47 -28.62 9.43
C LYS A 655 23.87 -27.54 8.54
N SER A 656 22.55 -27.58 8.33
CA SER A 656 21.87 -26.62 7.49
C SER A 656 21.82 -25.21 8.10
N LYS A 657 21.90 -25.08 9.43
CA LYS A 657 21.98 -23.77 10.13
C LYS A 657 23.40 -23.22 10.21
N ASN A 658 24.36 -23.87 9.56
CA ASN A 658 25.75 -23.39 9.45
C ASN A 658 26.38 -23.09 10.82
N SER A 659 26.07 -23.92 11.83
CA SER A 659 26.37 -23.61 13.23
C SER A 659 27.85 -23.38 13.52
N LEU A 660 28.73 -24.14 12.85
CA LEU A 660 30.18 -23.97 13.03
C LEU A 660 30.66 -22.58 12.60
N GLU A 661 30.21 -22.09 11.45
CA GLU A 661 30.64 -20.78 10.93
C GLU A 661 30.01 -19.63 11.73
N ASN A 662 28.76 -19.76 12.17
CA ASN A 662 28.15 -18.81 13.11
C ASN A 662 28.93 -18.74 14.44
N CYS A 663 29.32 -19.89 15.02
CA CYS A 663 30.09 -19.93 16.26
C CYS A 663 31.52 -19.38 16.09
N LYS A 664 32.20 -19.67 14.97
CA LYS A 664 33.49 -19.03 14.63
C LYS A 664 33.37 -17.51 14.50
N ALA A 665 32.31 -17.03 13.84
CA ALA A 665 32.07 -15.59 13.71
C ALA A 665 31.85 -14.93 15.07
N ALA A 666 31.06 -15.56 15.95
CA ALA A 666 30.84 -15.07 17.31
C ALA A 666 32.13 -15.05 18.15
N SER A 667 33.01 -16.05 18.04
CA SER A 667 34.33 -16.04 18.70
C SER A 667 35.19 -14.86 18.22
N ILE A 668 35.20 -14.58 16.92
CA ILE A 668 35.90 -13.40 16.36
C ILE A 668 35.30 -12.11 16.93
N LEU A 669 33.97 -11.98 16.99
CA LEU A 669 33.28 -10.81 17.50
C LEU A 669 33.54 -10.59 19.01
N LEU A 670 33.58 -11.66 19.82
CA LEU A 670 33.92 -11.58 21.24
C LEU A 670 35.34 -11.05 21.49
N ARG A 671 36.29 -11.41 20.62
CA ARG A 671 37.68 -10.93 20.72
C ARG A 671 37.86 -9.51 20.21
N ARG A 672 37.16 -9.15 19.13
CA ARG A 672 37.26 -7.80 18.53
C ARG A 672 36.45 -6.74 19.26
N HIS A 673 35.34 -7.12 19.89
CA HIS A 673 34.39 -6.21 20.53
C HIS A 673 34.07 -6.64 21.97
N PRO A 674 35.07 -6.87 22.86
CA PRO A 674 34.84 -7.34 24.23
C PRO A 674 34.05 -6.36 25.11
N GLN A 675 34.04 -5.08 24.76
CA GLN A 675 33.23 -4.03 25.40
C GLN A 675 31.74 -4.15 25.06
N VAL A 676 31.43 -4.73 23.89
CA VAL A 676 30.05 -4.92 23.39
C VAL A 676 29.53 -6.31 23.76
N PHE A 677 30.39 -7.32 23.64
CA PHE A 677 30.03 -8.72 23.85
C PHE A 677 30.82 -9.39 24.97
N ASP A 678 30.12 -10.01 25.91
CA ASP A 678 30.72 -10.72 27.05
C ASP A 678 30.65 -12.24 26.92
N ARG A 679 29.68 -12.78 26.17
CA ARG A 679 29.47 -14.22 26.03
C ARG A 679 28.86 -14.63 24.70
N LEU A 680 29.09 -15.88 24.30
CA LEU A 680 28.38 -16.57 23.24
C LEU A 680 27.52 -17.68 23.86
N VAL A 681 26.21 -17.63 23.60
CA VAL A 681 25.27 -18.69 23.97
C VAL A 681 24.92 -19.54 22.74
N VAL A 682 25.17 -20.83 22.83
CA VAL A 682 24.83 -21.80 21.79
C VAL A 682 23.74 -22.73 22.31
N LYS A 683 22.54 -22.63 21.75
CA LYS A 683 21.42 -23.51 22.11
C LYS A 683 21.43 -24.76 21.24
N CYS A 684 21.69 -25.89 21.87
CA CYS A 684 21.75 -27.25 21.32
C CYS A 684 20.39 -27.95 21.66
N SER A 685 19.67 -28.55 20.70
CA SER A 685 18.25 -28.99 20.85
C SER A 685 17.99 -30.44 21.31
N ARG A 686 18.95 -31.08 21.99
CA ARG A 686 19.00 -32.51 22.39
C ARG A 686 20.06 -32.62 23.48
N ALA A 687 19.69 -33.21 24.61
CA ALA A 687 20.64 -33.58 25.66
C ALA A 687 21.53 -34.75 25.19
N GLY A 688 22.85 -34.66 25.39
CA GLY A 688 23.76 -35.81 25.27
C GLY A 688 24.70 -35.84 24.05
N GLY A 689 25.74 -35.00 24.05
CA GLY A 689 26.97 -35.29 23.30
C GLY A 689 26.84 -35.31 21.78
N CYS A 690 26.36 -34.21 21.18
CA CYS A 690 26.35 -34.12 19.73
C CYS A 690 27.73 -33.78 19.16
N LYS A 691 28.13 -34.56 18.15
CA LYS A 691 29.32 -34.35 17.31
C LYS A 691 29.47 -32.91 16.80
N VAL A 692 28.39 -32.16 16.60
CA VAL A 692 28.46 -30.75 16.16
C VAL A 692 28.86 -29.82 17.32
N CYS A 693 28.25 -29.95 18.51
CA CYS A 693 28.65 -29.13 19.66
C CYS A 693 30.10 -29.52 20.09
N ASP A 694 30.52 -30.78 19.96
CA ASP A 694 31.94 -31.18 20.15
C ASP A 694 32.89 -30.65 19.07
N LYS A 695 32.44 -30.55 17.82
CA LYS A 695 33.22 -29.91 16.74
C LYS A 695 33.36 -28.42 17.00
N ILE A 696 32.32 -27.76 17.52
CA ILE A 696 32.38 -26.34 17.91
C ILE A 696 33.35 -26.18 19.09
N ARG A 697 33.23 -26.99 20.16
CA ARG A 697 34.16 -26.99 21.30
C ARG A 697 35.61 -27.16 20.84
N ARG A 698 35.90 -28.16 20.01
CA ARG A 698 37.26 -28.37 19.47
C ARG A 698 37.74 -27.24 18.56
N ALA A 699 36.85 -26.67 17.75
CA ALA A 699 37.22 -25.60 16.81
C ALA A 699 37.44 -24.24 17.50
N LEU A 700 36.77 -24.00 18.63
CA LEU A 700 36.88 -22.75 19.38
C LEU A 700 37.83 -22.87 20.57
N GLY A 701 38.16 -24.09 21.03
CA GLY A 701 38.92 -24.34 22.25
C GLY A 701 38.08 -24.12 23.51
N GLU A 702 38.74 -24.12 24.67
CA GLU A 702 38.15 -23.77 25.96
C GLU A 702 37.97 -22.25 26.12
N GLU A 703 37.28 -21.61 25.17
CA GLU A 703 36.97 -20.18 25.29
C GLU A 703 36.03 -19.98 26.50
N PRO A 704 36.46 -19.28 27.58
CA PRO A 704 35.72 -19.20 28.85
C PRO A 704 34.38 -18.45 28.73
N LYS A 705 34.11 -17.85 27.57
CA LYS A 705 32.90 -17.08 27.25
C LYS A 705 31.85 -17.87 26.47
N LEU A 706 32.05 -19.19 26.28
CA LEU A 706 31.16 -20.06 25.51
C LEU A 706 30.21 -20.85 26.41
N HIS A 707 28.91 -20.56 26.31
CA HIS A 707 27.87 -21.24 27.09
C HIS A 707 27.00 -22.12 26.20
N PHE A 708 27.04 -23.43 26.43
CA PHE A 708 26.15 -24.37 25.77
C PHE A 708 24.90 -24.58 26.61
N ILE A 709 23.73 -24.40 26.00
CA ILE A 709 22.45 -24.80 26.60
C ILE A 709 21.99 -26.05 25.86
N GLU A 710 22.16 -27.21 26.49
CA GLU A 710 21.74 -28.51 25.95
C GLU A 710 20.34 -28.93 26.43
N GLN A 711 19.85 -28.30 27.50
CA GLN A 711 18.52 -28.53 28.02
C GLN A 711 17.44 -27.92 27.10
N GLU A 712 16.27 -28.55 27.08
CA GLU A 712 15.09 -27.97 26.47
C GLU A 712 14.69 -26.71 27.26
N LEU A 713 14.32 -25.65 26.54
CA LEU A 713 13.89 -24.39 27.14
C LEU A 713 12.38 -24.25 26.93
N SER A 714 11.68 -23.84 27.99
CA SER A 714 10.31 -23.31 27.86
C SER A 714 10.33 -22.04 26.98
N ASP A 715 9.16 -21.57 26.56
CA ASP A 715 9.09 -20.37 25.72
C ASP A 715 9.53 -19.13 26.48
N GLU A 716 9.18 -19.02 27.76
CA GLU A 716 9.70 -17.99 28.67
C GLU A 716 11.23 -18.08 28.77
N GLY A 717 11.77 -19.29 28.84
CA GLY A 717 13.22 -19.52 28.85
C GLY A 717 13.90 -19.06 27.55
N LYS A 718 13.29 -19.35 26.38
CA LYS A 718 13.78 -18.85 25.08
C LYS A 718 13.68 -17.33 25.00
N PHE A 719 12.56 -16.76 25.46
CA PHE A 719 12.32 -15.32 25.42
C PHE A 719 13.29 -14.57 26.32
N SER A 720 13.48 -15.04 27.56
CA SER A 720 14.48 -14.52 28.48
C SER A 720 15.87 -14.61 27.87
N LEU A 721 16.19 -15.72 27.21
CA LEU A 721 17.48 -15.91 26.57
C LEU A 721 17.72 -14.90 25.43
N TYR A 722 16.78 -14.77 24.48
CA TYR A 722 16.88 -13.76 23.42
C TYR A 722 16.94 -12.34 23.98
N ASN A 723 16.12 -12.02 24.99
CA ASN A 723 16.15 -10.71 25.65
C ASN A 723 17.47 -10.41 26.37
N SER A 724 18.23 -11.44 26.77
CA SER A 724 19.56 -11.27 27.37
C SER A 724 20.67 -11.05 26.34
N CYS A 725 20.39 -11.27 25.05
CA CYS A 725 21.35 -11.20 23.96
C CYS A 725 21.13 -9.95 23.12
N ARG A 726 22.23 -9.38 22.62
CA ARG A 726 22.22 -8.22 21.73
C ARG A 726 22.12 -8.65 20.27
N LEU A 727 22.84 -9.71 19.91
CA LEU A 727 23.05 -10.15 18.54
C LEU A 727 22.67 -11.63 18.39
N ALA A 728 21.86 -11.95 17.39
CA ALA A 728 21.56 -13.31 16.97
C ALA A 728 22.23 -13.63 15.63
N LEU A 729 23.02 -14.69 15.60
CA LEU A 729 23.67 -15.18 14.38
C LEU A 729 22.86 -16.34 13.79
N CYS A 730 22.22 -16.07 12.66
CA CYS A 730 21.26 -16.95 12.00
C CYS A 730 21.61 -17.18 10.52
N ALA A 731 22.88 -17.04 10.13
CA ALA A 731 23.32 -17.23 8.75
C ALA A 731 23.27 -18.71 8.36
N SER A 732 22.09 -19.17 7.93
CA SER A 732 21.78 -20.56 7.55
C SER A 732 22.27 -20.88 6.13
N SER A 733 22.74 -22.10 5.94
CA SER A 733 23.11 -22.64 4.63
C SER A 733 21.94 -23.21 3.84
N SER A 734 20.77 -23.44 4.43
CA SER A 734 19.58 -23.82 3.69
C SER A 734 18.40 -22.92 4.00
N GLU A 735 17.53 -22.82 3.00
CA GLU A 735 16.15 -22.40 3.19
C GLU A 735 15.50 -23.21 4.33
N GLY A 736 14.63 -22.52 5.07
CA GLY A 736 13.76 -23.05 6.09
C GLY A 736 12.85 -21.92 6.57
N PHE A 737 11.95 -22.21 7.50
CA PHE A 737 10.88 -21.26 7.85
C PHE A 737 11.30 -19.94 8.53
N GLY A 738 12.59 -19.68 8.73
CA GLY A 738 13.06 -18.42 9.32
C GLY A 738 12.64 -18.16 10.77
N HIS A 739 12.00 -19.11 11.46
CA HIS A 739 11.39 -18.90 12.79
C HIS A 739 12.36 -18.27 13.79
N HIS A 740 13.52 -18.88 14.03
CA HIS A 740 14.55 -18.33 14.91
C HIS A 740 15.09 -16.92 14.50
N VAL A 741 14.97 -16.51 13.24
CA VAL A 741 15.34 -15.17 12.74
C VAL A 741 14.27 -14.16 13.17
N LEU A 742 13.00 -14.52 12.95
CA LEU A 742 11.85 -13.71 13.35
C LEU A 742 11.75 -13.62 14.88
N GLU A 743 11.90 -14.74 15.59
CA GLU A 743 11.96 -14.83 17.06
C GLU A 743 12.99 -13.87 17.64
N ALA A 744 14.22 -13.96 17.15
CA ALA A 744 15.30 -13.07 17.56
C ALA A 744 14.93 -11.60 17.32
N ALA A 745 14.47 -11.26 16.11
CA ALA A 745 14.11 -9.89 15.75
C ALA A 745 12.97 -9.34 16.62
N ALA A 746 11.90 -10.12 16.83
CA ALA A 746 10.75 -9.70 17.63
C ALA A 746 11.10 -9.40 19.10
N LEU A 747 12.04 -10.17 19.65
CA LEU A 747 12.57 -10.00 21.02
C LEU A 747 13.69 -8.95 21.05
N GLY A 748 13.85 -8.23 19.95
CA GLY A 748 14.71 -7.08 19.79
C GLY A 748 16.12 -7.41 19.39
N CYS A 749 16.59 -8.67 19.28
CA CYS A 749 17.97 -8.93 18.86
C CYS A 749 18.28 -8.28 17.50
N GLN A 750 19.49 -7.73 17.35
CA GLN A 750 20.06 -7.51 16.02
C GLN A 750 20.27 -8.88 15.37
N VAL A 751 19.95 -9.04 14.08
CA VAL A 751 20.04 -10.36 13.43
C VAL A 751 21.00 -10.32 12.25
N VAL A 752 21.94 -11.25 12.22
CA VAL A 752 22.72 -11.54 11.02
C VAL A 752 22.18 -12.80 10.38
N THR A 753 21.76 -12.71 9.12
CA THR A 753 21.27 -13.85 8.35
C THR A 753 21.94 -13.90 6.98
N THR A 754 21.70 -14.96 6.22
CA THR A 754 22.29 -15.16 4.89
C THR A 754 21.68 -14.20 3.88
N ASP A 755 22.50 -13.59 3.02
CA ASP A 755 22.07 -12.79 1.87
C ASP A 755 21.59 -13.66 0.70
N GLY A 756 20.57 -14.48 0.95
CA GLY A 756 19.98 -15.37 -0.03
C GLY A 756 18.48 -15.48 0.19
N MET A 757 17.73 -15.84 -0.84
CA MET A 757 16.30 -16.12 -0.69
C MET A 757 16.10 -17.41 0.14
N PRO A 758 15.11 -17.47 1.05
CA PRO A 758 14.14 -16.43 1.38
C PRO A 758 14.64 -15.42 2.42
N MET A 759 15.77 -15.65 3.08
CA MET A 759 16.25 -14.84 4.21
C MET A 759 16.31 -13.33 3.92
N ARG A 760 16.68 -12.96 2.68
CA ARG A 760 16.67 -11.57 2.19
C ARG A 760 15.29 -10.91 2.26
N SER A 761 14.21 -11.67 2.08
CA SER A 761 12.84 -11.13 2.12
C SER A 761 12.26 -11.06 3.53
N ILE A 762 12.79 -11.79 4.52
CA ILE A 762 12.11 -11.93 5.82
C ILE A 762 12.17 -10.63 6.66
N LEU A 763 13.25 -9.83 6.60
CA LEU A 763 13.43 -8.66 7.47
C LEU A 763 14.06 -7.46 6.73
N ARG A 764 13.58 -6.23 7.01
CA ARG A 764 14.06 -4.99 6.36
C ARG A 764 14.87 -4.06 7.29
N HIS A 765 14.69 -4.15 8.61
CA HIS A 765 15.36 -3.30 9.59
C HIS A 765 16.16 -4.14 10.59
N GLN A 766 17.33 -3.62 11.02
CA GLN A 766 18.21 -4.25 12.02
C GLN A 766 18.63 -5.69 11.71
N VAL A 767 18.66 -5.98 10.42
CA VAL A 767 19.23 -7.17 9.86
C VAL A 767 20.39 -6.78 8.98
N ALA A 768 21.47 -7.54 9.10
CA ALA A 768 22.54 -7.52 8.12
C ALA A 768 22.63 -8.87 7.43
N LEU A 769 22.91 -8.79 6.14
CA LEU A 769 22.92 -9.92 5.24
C LEU A 769 24.38 -10.33 5.01
N ALA A 770 24.74 -11.51 5.50
CA ALA A 770 26.04 -12.12 5.29
C ALA A 770 26.08 -12.70 3.88
N ARG A 771 26.99 -12.20 3.04
CA ARG A 771 27.07 -12.61 1.64
C ARG A 771 27.44 -14.09 1.52
N PRO A 772 26.69 -14.91 0.77
CA PRO A 772 27.11 -16.26 0.47
C PRO A 772 28.27 -16.25 -0.54
N GLN A 773 29.05 -17.34 -0.57
CA GLN A 773 30.13 -17.52 -1.55
C GLN A 773 29.61 -17.63 -2.99
N ASP A 774 28.39 -18.15 -3.15
CA ASP A 774 27.68 -18.25 -4.41
C ASP A 774 26.32 -17.57 -4.24
N GLU A 775 26.13 -16.45 -4.92
CA GLU A 775 24.91 -15.64 -4.86
C GLU A 775 23.69 -16.36 -5.44
N ARG A 776 23.89 -17.30 -6.37
CA ARG A 776 22.80 -18.07 -6.97
C ARG A 776 22.30 -19.18 -6.05
N GLY A 777 23.15 -19.59 -5.10
CA GLY A 777 22.94 -20.77 -4.29
C GLY A 777 22.99 -22.05 -5.13
N ARG A 778 23.25 -23.16 -4.45
CA ARG A 778 23.19 -24.50 -5.04
C ARG A 778 21.79 -25.07 -4.83
N SER A 779 21.14 -25.47 -5.92
CA SER A 779 19.92 -26.28 -5.85
C SER A 779 20.21 -27.58 -5.10
N VAL A 780 19.47 -27.81 -4.02
CA VAL A 780 19.42 -29.10 -3.34
C VAL A 780 17.95 -29.40 -3.19
N ASN A 781 17.51 -30.48 -3.84
CA ASN A 781 16.08 -30.78 -3.95
C ASN A 781 15.36 -29.57 -4.63
N LEU A 782 14.11 -29.28 -4.29
CA LEU A 782 13.45 -28.07 -4.78
C LEU A 782 13.87 -26.79 -4.03
N GLY A 783 14.79 -26.86 -3.06
CA GLY A 783 15.26 -25.71 -2.29
C GLY A 783 16.59 -25.12 -2.80
N LEU A 784 17.01 -24.02 -2.18
CA LEU A 784 18.34 -23.42 -2.37
C LEU A 784 19.19 -23.59 -1.12
N THR A 785 20.48 -23.85 -1.34
CA THR A 785 21.49 -23.88 -0.30
C THR A 785 22.62 -22.90 -0.60
N PHE A 786 23.14 -22.27 0.44
CA PHE A 786 24.16 -21.24 0.38
C PHE A 786 25.33 -21.64 1.28
N THR A 787 26.55 -21.30 0.86
CA THR A 787 27.71 -21.43 1.73
C THR A 787 28.08 -20.04 2.24
N VAL A 788 28.02 -19.82 3.56
CA VAL A 788 28.38 -18.54 4.18
C VAL A 788 29.56 -18.77 5.11
N ARG A 789 30.65 -18.04 4.93
CA ARG A 789 31.85 -18.15 5.77
C ARG A 789 31.77 -17.22 6.98
N SER A 790 32.46 -17.57 8.06
CA SER A 790 32.48 -16.76 9.29
C SER A 790 32.90 -15.30 9.06
N GLN A 791 33.79 -15.01 8.11
CA GLN A 791 34.24 -13.64 7.80
C GLN A 791 33.09 -12.74 7.31
N GLU A 792 32.20 -13.29 6.47
CA GLU A 792 31.04 -12.54 5.96
C GLU A 792 30.01 -12.29 7.07
N ILE A 793 29.86 -13.24 7.99
CA ILE A 793 29.00 -13.10 9.18
C ILE A 793 29.55 -11.99 10.10
N VAL A 794 30.87 -11.96 10.32
CA VAL A 794 31.53 -10.90 11.11
C VAL A 794 31.34 -9.54 10.46
N ARG A 795 31.57 -9.41 9.15
CA ARG A 795 31.37 -8.16 8.42
C ARG A 795 29.93 -7.65 8.54
N ALA A 796 28.96 -8.54 8.35
CA ALA A 796 27.54 -8.21 8.50
C ALA A 796 27.22 -7.76 9.95
N ALA A 797 27.75 -8.43 10.97
CA ALA A 797 27.57 -8.03 12.35
C ALA A 797 28.18 -6.65 12.66
N GLU A 798 29.38 -6.36 12.16
CA GLU A 798 30.06 -5.07 12.36
C GLU A 798 29.28 -3.91 11.73
N VAL A 799 28.62 -4.13 10.59
CA VAL A 799 27.68 -3.15 10.00
C VAL A 799 26.50 -2.86 10.94
N LEU A 800 26.00 -3.85 11.68
CA LEU A 800 24.93 -3.63 12.66
C LEU A 800 25.43 -2.89 13.91
N LEU A 801 26.68 -3.09 14.30
CA LEU A 801 27.28 -2.41 15.45
C LEU A 801 27.49 -0.91 15.21
N GLN A 802 27.72 -0.51 13.96
CA GLN A 802 27.83 0.89 13.57
C GLN A 802 26.49 1.63 13.54
N LYS A 803 25.37 0.90 13.47
CA LYS A 803 24.02 1.47 13.42
C LYS A 803 23.46 1.65 14.83
N THR A 804 22.74 2.75 15.04
CA THR A 804 21.95 2.93 16.26
C THR A 804 20.93 1.80 16.38
N TYR A 805 21.06 1.02 17.45
CA TYR A 805 20.17 -0.09 17.75
C TYR A 805 18.83 0.43 18.26
N LYS A 806 17.74 0.10 17.56
CA LYS A 806 16.36 0.52 17.88
C LYS A 806 15.43 -0.70 17.98
N PRO A 807 15.41 -1.45 19.08
CA PRO A 807 14.65 -2.70 19.21
C PRO A 807 13.20 -2.63 18.70
N GLU A 808 12.57 -1.46 18.80
CA GLU A 808 11.22 -1.14 18.33
C GLU A 808 11.06 -1.37 16.81
N ALA A 809 12.08 -1.03 16.02
CA ALA A 809 12.02 -1.19 14.56
C ALA A 809 11.98 -2.67 14.12
N CYS A 810 12.62 -3.57 14.88
CA CYS A 810 12.51 -5.01 14.61
C CYS A 810 11.10 -5.52 14.86
N GLN A 811 10.47 -5.06 15.95
CA GLN A 811 9.11 -5.44 16.30
C GLN A 811 8.10 -4.88 15.30
N GLN A 812 8.25 -3.62 14.86
CA GLN A 812 7.41 -3.03 13.83
C GLN A 812 7.48 -3.84 12.52
N ASN A 813 8.67 -4.29 12.12
CA ASN A 813 8.82 -5.13 10.94
C ASN A 813 8.03 -6.45 11.06
N LEU A 814 8.09 -7.09 12.23
CA LEU A 814 7.29 -8.27 12.52
C LEU A 814 5.78 -8.00 12.45
N LEU A 815 5.32 -6.89 13.05
CA LEU A 815 3.91 -6.52 13.05
C LEU A 815 3.38 -6.27 11.62
N LEU A 816 4.20 -5.65 10.76
CA LEU A 816 3.88 -5.50 9.34
C LEU A 816 3.73 -6.86 8.65
N ARG A 817 4.62 -7.82 8.92
CA ARG A 817 4.53 -9.17 8.35
C ARG A 817 3.30 -9.93 8.83
N ILE A 818 2.94 -9.81 10.11
CA ILE A 818 1.71 -10.37 10.67
C ILE A 818 0.47 -9.79 9.96
N ARG A 819 0.47 -8.48 9.69
CA ARG A 819 -0.61 -7.83 8.95
C ARG A 819 -0.69 -8.35 7.51
N ASP A 820 0.43 -8.36 6.78
CA ASP A 820 0.49 -8.85 5.40
C ASP A 820 0.00 -10.31 5.32
N PHE A 821 0.37 -11.14 6.30
CA PHE A 821 -0.14 -12.50 6.41
C PHE A 821 -1.68 -12.55 6.55
N ARG A 822 -2.24 -11.77 7.48
CA ARG A 822 -3.70 -11.70 7.69
C ARG A 822 -4.42 -11.27 6.42
N GLU A 823 -3.88 -10.31 5.68
CA GLU A 823 -4.43 -9.85 4.41
C GLU A 823 -4.43 -10.95 3.34
N HIS A 824 -3.33 -11.71 3.21
CA HIS A 824 -3.25 -12.84 2.27
C HIS A 824 -4.19 -13.99 2.67
N LEU A 825 -4.34 -14.28 3.96
CA LEU A 825 -5.28 -15.28 4.45
C LEU A 825 -6.74 -14.86 4.17
N ASN A 826 -7.06 -13.58 4.39
CA ASN A 826 -8.36 -13.01 4.04
C ASN A 826 -8.65 -13.11 2.54
N HIS A 827 -7.65 -12.88 1.70
CA HIS A 827 -7.76 -13.05 0.26
C HIS A 827 -8.07 -14.51 -0.12
N LEU A 828 -7.36 -15.47 0.48
CA LEU A 828 -7.60 -16.90 0.30
C LEU A 828 -9.05 -17.28 0.63
N VAL A 829 -9.59 -16.75 1.73
CA VAL A 829 -10.98 -17.00 2.13
C VAL A 829 -11.97 -16.38 1.15
N ARG A 830 -11.71 -15.18 0.60
CA ARG A 830 -12.59 -14.54 -0.39
C ARG A 830 -12.65 -15.30 -1.72
N LEU A 831 -11.55 -15.91 -2.15
CA LEU A 831 -11.55 -16.78 -3.34
C LEU A 831 -12.50 -17.99 -3.20
N ARG A 832 -12.98 -18.30 -1.99
CA ARG A 832 -13.95 -19.37 -1.71
C ARG A 832 -15.41 -18.93 -1.79
N SER A 833 -15.70 -17.64 -1.61
CA SER A 833 -17.08 -17.13 -1.53
C SER A 833 -17.77 -17.01 -2.89
N HIS A 834 -17.05 -17.19 -4.00
CA HIS A 834 -17.64 -17.24 -5.32
C HIS A 834 -17.96 -18.70 -5.70
N PRO A 835 -19.25 -19.05 -5.89
CA PRO A 835 -19.61 -20.37 -6.38
C PRO A 835 -19.01 -20.56 -7.78
N SER A 836 -18.28 -21.65 -7.94
CA SER A 836 -17.71 -22.10 -9.21
C SER A 836 -18.79 -22.75 -10.06
N SER A 837 -19.82 -22.00 -10.41
CA SER A 837 -20.63 -22.31 -11.59
C SER A 837 -19.92 -21.65 -12.78
N PRO A 838 -19.32 -22.43 -13.70
CA PRO A 838 -18.84 -21.85 -14.95
C PRO A 838 -20.05 -21.21 -15.64
N PRO A 839 -19.97 -19.97 -16.13
CA PRO A 839 -21.07 -19.40 -16.88
C PRO A 839 -21.29 -20.32 -18.08
N SER A 840 -22.48 -20.92 -18.18
CA SER A 840 -22.97 -21.57 -19.38
C SER A 840 -23.24 -20.49 -20.42
N CYS A 841 -22.18 -19.87 -20.93
CA CYS A 841 -22.24 -18.96 -22.05
C CYS A 841 -22.07 -19.82 -23.31
N SER A 842 -23.13 -19.91 -24.11
CA SER A 842 -23.11 -20.54 -25.43
C SER A 842 -22.44 -19.68 -26.51
N CYS A 843 -21.61 -18.70 -26.14
CA CYS A 843 -20.84 -17.92 -27.12
C CYS A 843 -19.47 -18.59 -27.35
N SER A 844 -19.31 -19.16 -28.54
CA SER A 844 -18.07 -19.80 -29.00
C SER A 844 -16.99 -18.77 -29.44
N GLN A 845 -16.93 -17.57 -28.86
CA GLN A 845 -16.09 -16.49 -29.39
C GLN A 845 -15.20 -15.74 -28.38
N HIS A 846 -15.18 -16.12 -27.10
CA HIS A 846 -14.18 -15.59 -26.17
C HIS A 846 -13.26 -16.70 -25.65
N ARG A 847 -12.28 -17.08 -26.48
CA ARG A 847 -11.02 -17.60 -25.96
C ARG A 847 -10.29 -16.41 -25.31
N GLU A 848 -9.87 -16.58 -24.06
CA GLU A 848 -8.84 -15.71 -23.48
C GLU A 848 -7.65 -15.61 -24.45
N PRO A 849 -6.93 -14.48 -24.51
CA PRO A 849 -5.67 -14.44 -25.23
C PRO A 849 -4.67 -15.31 -24.47
N ILE A 850 -4.70 -16.61 -24.76
CA ILE A 850 -3.51 -17.44 -24.68
C ILE A 850 -2.49 -16.67 -25.50
N LEU A 851 -1.43 -16.14 -24.86
CA LEU A 851 -0.26 -15.60 -25.54
C LEU A 851 0.01 -16.48 -26.76
N ASP A 852 -0.30 -15.97 -27.94
CA ASP A 852 -0.19 -16.74 -29.16
C ASP A 852 1.27 -17.14 -29.24
N ILE A 853 1.50 -18.44 -29.11
CA ILE A 853 2.83 -18.98 -28.89
C ILE A 853 3.62 -18.68 -30.16
N ALA A 854 4.57 -17.74 -30.08
CA ALA A 854 5.41 -17.36 -31.21
C ALA A 854 5.99 -18.62 -31.86
N LYS A 855 5.67 -18.79 -33.15
CA LYS A 855 6.30 -19.81 -33.99
C LYS A 855 7.56 -19.20 -34.57
N CYS A 856 8.65 -19.94 -34.47
CA CYS A 856 9.92 -19.58 -35.04
C CYS A 856 9.76 -19.27 -36.54
N PRO A 857 10.09 -18.07 -37.01
CA PRO A 857 9.96 -17.72 -38.42
C PRO A 857 10.87 -18.58 -39.31
N LYS A 858 11.91 -19.19 -38.75
CA LYS A 858 12.84 -20.06 -39.48
C LYS A 858 12.32 -21.48 -39.72
N CYS A 859 11.60 -22.07 -38.76
CA CYS A 859 11.23 -23.50 -38.83
C CYS A 859 9.76 -23.81 -38.47
N GLY A 860 8.96 -22.79 -38.13
CA GLY A 860 7.57 -22.93 -37.73
C GLY A 860 7.33 -23.60 -36.38
N LYS A 861 8.39 -24.02 -35.68
CA LYS A 861 8.31 -24.66 -34.36
C LYS A 861 8.15 -23.63 -33.25
N ARG A 862 7.68 -24.09 -32.10
CA ARG A 862 7.35 -23.25 -30.95
C ARG A 862 8.60 -22.62 -30.33
N MET A 863 8.58 -21.31 -30.11
CA MET A 863 9.61 -20.61 -29.36
C MET A 863 9.33 -20.63 -27.85
N VAL A 864 10.38 -20.55 -27.05
CA VAL A 864 10.34 -20.58 -25.58
C VAL A 864 10.93 -19.27 -25.05
N GLY A 865 10.20 -18.59 -24.16
CA GLY A 865 10.70 -17.39 -23.49
C GLY A 865 11.80 -17.72 -22.47
N GLU A 866 12.92 -17.02 -22.54
CA GLU A 866 14.05 -17.08 -21.62
C GLU A 866 14.41 -15.66 -21.17
N LEU A 867 14.48 -15.44 -19.85
CA LEU A 867 14.96 -14.19 -19.27
C LEU A 867 16.47 -14.22 -19.19
N ARG A 868 17.13 -13.23 -19.82
CA ARG A 868 18.59 -13.07 -19.76
C ARG A 868 18.95 -11.71 -19.16
N PRO A 869 19.85 -11.68 -18.16
CA PRO A 869 20.38 -10.42 -17.64
C PRO A 869 21.33 -9.79 -18.66
N VAL A 870 21.07 -8.53 -19.02
CA VAL A 870 21.93 -7.75 -19.92
C VAL A 870 22.78 -6.81 -19.05
N ASN A 871 23.76 -7.40 -18.38
CA ASN A 871 24.73 -6.74 -17.47
C ASN A 871 24.13 -6.03 -16.24
N GLN A 872 25.00 -5.73 -15.25
CA GLN A 872 24.66 -5.30 -13.88
C GLN A 872 23.86 -3.99 -13.75
N GLN A 873 23.52 -3.30 -14.85
CA GLN A 873 22.91 -1.96 -14.83
C GLN A 873 21.62 -1.83 -15.67
N ALA A 874 21.09 -2.92 -16.26
CA ALA A 874 19.84 -2.89 -17.03
C ALA A 874 18.83 -3.97 -16.55
N PRO A 875 17.51 -3.74 -16.71
CA PRO A 875 16.50 -4.76 -16.36
C PRO A 875 16.63 -6.01 -17.26
N ASP A 876 16.27 -7.17 -16.70
CA ASP A 876 16.26 -8.45 -17.42
C ASP A 876 15.42 -8.33 -18.71
N ARG A 877 15.95 -8.82 -19.84
CA ARG A 877 15.24 -8.85 -21.12
C ARG A 877 14.72 -10.25 -21.39
N VAL A 878 13.51 -10.34 -21.95
CA VAL A 878 12.92 -11.61 -22.38
C VAL A 878 13.32 -11.86 -23.83
N PHE A 879 13.90 -13.03 -24.09
CA PHE A 879 14.20 -13.52 -25.43
C PHE A 879 13.31 -14.73 -25.73
N LEU A 880 12.79 -14.82 -26.94
CA LEU A 880 12.15 -16.02 -27.46
C LEU A 880 13.22 -16.84 -28.17
N LEU A 881 13.35 -18.11 -27.80
CA LEU A 881 14.34 -19.03 -28.35
C LEU A 881 13.66 -20.23 -29.00
N CYS A 882 14.04 -20.55 -30.24
CA CYS A 882 13.66 -21.80 -30.89
C CYS A 882 14.75 -22.85 -30.66
N ARG A 883 14.45 -23.88 -29.87
CA ARG A 883 15.42 -24.94 -29.53
C ARG A 883 15.76 -25.87 -30.70
N ASP A 884 14.96 -25.86 -31.77
CA ASP A 884 15.13 -26.76 -32.90
C ASP A 884 16.05 -26.20 -33.99
N CYS A 885 16.27 -24.88 -34.02
CA CYS A 885 17.11 -24.24 -35.03
C CYS A 885 17.94 -23.04 -34.51
N ASP A 886 18.05 -22.91 -33.19
CA ASP A 886 18.78 -21.87 -32.46
C ASP A 886 18.42 -20.44 -32.87
N TYR A 887 17.20 -20.22 -33.36
CA TYR A 887 16.71 -18.89 -33.69
C TYR A 887 16.31 -18.12 -32.42
N GLU A 888 16.82 -16.90 -32.27
CA GLU A 888 16.58 -16.01 -31.12
C GLU A 888 15.92 -14.71 -31.60
N GLU A 889 14.86 -14.31 -30.91
CA GLU A 889 14.17 -13.04 -31.13
C GLU A 889 13.96 -12.34 -29.80
N LYS A 890 14.18 -11.04 -29.75
CA LYS A 890 13.95 -10.25 -28.54
C LYS A 890 12.44 -9.99 -28.41
N ALA A 891 11.82 -10.43 -27.31
CA ALA A 891 10.43 -10.08 -27.03
C ALA A 891 10.38 -8.64 -26.49
N GLU A 892 9.52 -7.81 -27.07
CA GLU A 892 9.24 -6.45 -26.59
C GLU A 892 8.38 -6.45 -25.32
#